data_AF-A0A4R1I0D4-F1
#
_entry.id   AF-A0A4R1I0D4-F1
#
_cell.length_a   1.000
_cell.length_b   1.000
_cell.length_c   1.000
_cell.angle_alpha   90.00
_cell.angle_beta   90.00
_cell.angle_gamma   90.00
#
_symmetry.space_group_name_H-M   'P 1'
#
loop_
_entity.id
_entity.type
_entity.pdbx_description
1 polymer ?
#
loop_
_entity_poly.entity_id
_entity_poly.type
_entity_poly.pdbx_seq_one_letter_code
_entity_poly.pdbx_strand_id
1 'polypeptide(L)'
;MAGDFAGKFTFASSGMGAVVYLAPQLIRISGSKTIELPCMGLASPGATALATLYQSGASSDFLIQLANGRWLSFDASNELNWIVFADDRAQASPFRRTASGAGKESWGLFDGAQWRAVYYATNAAAPLLTLNPSETSGNIFAPTTITPSLADLRVAAARKADLAGVDFTGADLTGIDFTGADLSGAILDGTVAQRADFSGARMAGLRLGSAKADDAIFDGADMTGADLSGSAWGRPKSARNLVLVKAIVTGATLGSSSASLDMRGANFTGAELTKAMLDGLDLTGGTLADAIMTEASLQKAVLDGAALDRATITRCRLNKASLRGTRAHGTNFIGADLSGADLAKAAFGSRSYLFALATSFAGDLDHKAFPTPALIAAFQSSGATLDGSAPVFALMPGFKWRLDDERNGPFMLTLLAGRIEVFRETALPPACLSGILAFGTKASGAGLSGADLSFARWYGDGATLDHADLENAALSNGFFVGTDFTQAFLSGADFSNSVLCQAKMAGVLVTAGAGGGMTRFAGAAVAGVNFSQATLLSAQFYRAMVATGKGVPILILPGDQKPKLAAGDLSGAAPLFAAAGYPFGARASVSTVDFWQIDNAAVTDPTAPRAYRVETAATTFLVFDAKSGVFLFQLAKTSATDLKKPTASAALVAAFRGNGYALAGQAPIAGDAYFSILPASSSYGGPYGFSRIAVFEDDAGLSAHGTDLLLLRDWTILPQGAAFTGSIGFTDALGDSVIGPSGSRYALVRDGRMPEFQFLAARRAG
;
A
#
# COMPACT_ATOMS: atom_id res chain seq x y z
N MET A 1 -24.43 0.12 -38.43
CA MET A 1 -23.46 0.82 -39.28
C MET A 1 -23.42 2.25 -38.78
N ALA A 2 -22.45 2.55 -37.93
CA ALA A 2 -22.33 3.83 -37.25
C ALA A 2 -21.60 4.82 -38.14
N GLY A 3 -22.09 6.06 -38.15
CA GLY A 3 -21.65 7.13 -39.04
C GLY A 3 -20.19 7.52 -38.86
N ASP A 4 -19.47 7.58 -39.98
CA ASP A 4 -18.09 8.03 -40.07
C ASP A 4 -17.98 9.51 -39.67
N PHE A 5 -16.99 9.86 -38.85
CA PHE A 5 -16.68 11.27 -38.54
C PHE A 5 -16.38 12.04 -39.83
N ALA A 6 -16.94 13.24 -40.01
CA ALA A 6 -16.79 14.07 -41.23
C ALA A 6 -15.93 15.33 -41.02
N GLY A 7 -15.61 15.67 -39.76
CA GLY A 7 -14.71 16.77 -39.41
C GLY A 7 -15.26 17.75 -38.38
N LYS A 8 -14.41 18.64 -37.84
CA LYS A 8 -14.86 19.89 -37.19
C LYS A 8 -14.95 20.99 -38.24
N PHE A 9 -15.83 21.96 -38.02
CA PHE A 9 -15.84 23.20 -38.77
C PHE A 9 -15.76 24.38 -37.80
N THR A 10 -14.93 25.35 -38.14
CA THR A 10 -14.85 26.64 -37.46
C THR A 10 -15.57 27.68 -38.31
N PHE A 11 -16.56 28.35 -37.74
CA PHE A 11 -17.23 29.49 -38.39
C PHE A 11 -16.54 30.78 -37.92
N ALA A 12 -16.09 31.61 -38.86
CA ALA A 12 -15.46 32.90 -38.57
C ALA A 12 -16.17 34.02 -39.34
N SER A 13 -16.41 35.17 -38.69
CA SER A 13 -16.85 36.38 -39.38
C SER A 13 -15.62 37.16 -39.86
N SER A 14 -15.55 37.46 -41.16
CA SER A 14 -14.45 38.25 -41.75
C SER A 14 -14.96 39.62 -42.22
N GLY A 15 -14.36 40.68 -41.69
CA GLY A 15 -14.42 42.03 -42.29
C GLY A 15 -15.22 43.08 -41.52
N MET A 16 -14.58 44.25 -41.35
CA MET A 16 -15.24 45.48 -40.88
C MET A 16 -16.40 45.84 -41.82
N GLY A 17 -17.63 45.70 -41.34
CA GLY A 17 -18.85 46.09 -42.07
C GLY A 17 -19.78 44.93 -42.44
N ALA A 18 -19.31 43.69 -42.41
CA ALA A 18 -20.14 42.50 -42.58
C ALA A 18 -20.27 41.76 -41.23
N VAL A 19 -21.13 42.28 -40.36
CA VAL A 19 -21.52 41.54 -39.16
C VAL A 19 -22.48 40.44 -39.60
N VAL A 20 -22.00 39.21 -39.76
CA VAL A 20 -22.87 38.04 -39.80
C VAL A 20 -23.41 37.85 -38.39
N TYR A 21 -24.52 38.53 -38.12
CA TYR A 21 -25.37 38.24 -36.99
C TYR A 21 -26.07 36.90 -37.26
N LEU A 22 -25.63 35.84 -36.60
CA LEU A 22 -26.61 35.05 -35.86
C LEU A 22 -26.80 35.76 -34.51
N ALA A 23 -27.34 36.98 -34.57
CA ALA A 23 -28.02 37.56 -33.44
C ALA A 23 -29.11 36.57 -33.00
N PRO A 24 -29.53 36.59 -31.72
CA PRO A 24 -30.68 35.82 -31.25
C PRO A 24 -31.93 36.21 -32.05
N GLN A 25 -32.12 35.60 -33.21
CA GLN A 25 -33.23 35.85 -34.12
C GLN A 25 -33.56 34.55 -34.86
N LEU A 26 -34.43 33.78 -34.21
CA LEU A 26 -35.66 33.23 -34.79
C LEU A 26 -35.51 32.31 -36.01
N ILE A 27 -35.26 31.02 -35.76
CA ILE A 27 -35.76 29.98 -36.66
C ILE A 27 -37.28 29.87 -36.41
N ARG A 28 -38.10 30.47 -37.30
CA ARG A 28 -39.55 30.26 -37.35
C ARG A 28 -39.84 29.10 -38.29
N ILE A 29 -40.11 27.93 -37.74
CA ILE A 29 -40.76 26.85 -38.47
C ILE A 29 -42.25 27.00 -38.15
N SER A 30 -43.05 27.26 -39.21
CA SER A 30 -44.48 27.59 -39.24
C SER A 30 -45.22 27.71 -37.90
N GLY A 31 -45.71 28.91 -37.56
CA GLY A 31 -46.62 29.12 -36.42
C GLY A 31 -45.95 29.69 -35.17
N SER A 32 -45.74 31.01 -35.18
CA SER A 32 -45.65 31.95 -34.04
C SER A 32 -44.82 31.67 -32.76
N LYS A 33 -44.01 30.61 -32.62
CA LYS A 33 -43.04 30.48 -31.50
C LYS A 33 -41.59 30.28 -31.93
N THR A 34 -40.68 30.77 -31.08
CA THR A 34 -39.26 31.07 -31.32
C THR A 34 -38.35 30.07 -30.62
N ILE A 35 -37.28 29.60 -31.27
CA ILE A 35 -36.23 28.78 -30.65
C ILE A 35 -34.85 29.43 -30.89
N GLU A 36 -34.06 29.53 -29.82
CA GLU A 36 -32.67 30.02 -29.85
C GLU A 36 -31.68 28.84 -29.98
N LEU A 37 -30.66 29.01 -30.83
CA LEU A 37 -29.53 28.09 -30.93
C LEU A 37 -28.34 28.63 -30.08
N PRO A 38 -28.00 28.04 -28.92
CA PRO A 38 -27.07 28.60 -27.93
C PRO A 38 -25.60 28.74 -28.37
N CYS A 39 -25.23 28.24 -29.55
CA CYS A 39 -23.84 27.97 -29.92
C CYS A 39 -23.30 28.86 -31.06
N MET A 40 -24.07 29.81 -31.59
CA MET A 40 -23.64 30.65 -32.71
C MET A 40 -23.79 32.16 -32.46
N GLY A 41 -23.66 32.60 -31.21
CA GLY A 41 -23.61 34.02 -30.85
C GLY A 41 -22.21 34.61 -31.02
N LEU A 42 -21.83 34.99 -32.24
CA LEU A 42 -20.58 35.73 -32.46
C LEU A 42 -20.79 37.22 -32.16
N ALA A 43 -20.48 37.63 -30.94
CA ALA A 43 -20.71 39.01 -30.47
C ALA A 43 -19.67 40.05 -30.96
N SER A 44 -18.61 39.63 -31.67
CA SER A 44 -17.55 40.54 -32.13
C SER A 44 -16.87 40.09 -33.43
N PRO A 45 -16.35 41.03 -34.25
CA PRO A 45 -15.50 40.72 -35.39
C PRO A 45 -14.26 39.92 -34.92
N GLY A 46 -14.05 38.72 -35.48
CA GLY A 46 -12.94 37.83 -35.10
C GLY A 46 -13.29 36.74 -34.08
N ALA A 47 -14.54 36.66 -33.60
CA ALA A 47 -14.98 35.54 -32.77
C ALA A 47 -15.19 34.27 -33.62
N THR A 48 -14.80 33.11 -33.07
CA THR A 48 -14.92 31.79 -33.71
C THR A 48 -15.75 30.84 -32.85
N ALA A 49 -16.69 30.11 -33.47
CA ALA A 49 -17.45 29.04 -32.82
C ALA A 49 -17.19 27.71 -33.54
N LEU A 50 -17.01 26.64 -32.75
CA LEU A 50 -16.67 25.30 -33.23
C LEU A 50 -17.90 24.38 -33.14
N ALA A 51 -18.18 23.64 -34.22
CA ALA A 51 -19.16 22.57 -34.24
C ALA A 51 -18.58 21.33 -34.93
N THR A 52 -19.01 20.15 -34.49
CA THR A 52 -18.47 18.86 -34.94
C THR A 52 -19.48 18.15 -35.83
N LEU A 53 -19.05 17.61 -36.97
CA LEU A 53 -19.87 16.99 -38.00
C LEU A 53 -19.62 15.49 -38.12
N TYR A 54 -20.70 14.71 -38.20
CA TYR A 54 -20.65 13.24 -38.31
C TYR A 54 -21.47 12.77 -39.49
N GLN A 55 -20.87 12.08 -40.45
CA GLN A 55 -21.58 11.58 -41.62
C GLN A 55 -22.60 10.50 -41.22
N SER A 56 -23.84 10.60 -41.69
CA SER A 56 -24.93 9.69 -41.35
C SER A 56 -25.30 8.85 -42.57
N GLY A 57 -24.75 7.64 -42.69
CA GLY A 57 -25.20 6.58 -43.61
C GLY A 57 -24.98 6.82 -45.13
N ALA A 58 -25.28 8.00 -45.66
CA ALA A 58 -25.10 8.38 -47.07
C ALA A 58 -24.08 9.52 -47.22
N SER A 59 -23.40 9.57 -48.38
CA SER A 59 -22.23 10.43 -48.60
C SER A 59 -22.46 11.95 -48.42
N SER A 60 -23.71 12.41 -48.43
CA SER A 60 -24.09 13.83 -48.31
C SER A 60 -24.68 14.22 -46.96
N ASP A 61 -24.91 13.24 -46.08
CA ASP A 61 -25.76 13.42 -44.91
C ASP A 61 -24.90 13.44 -43.64
N PHE A 62 -25.20 14.32 -42.68
CA PHE A 62 -24.38 14.55 -41.50
C PHE A 62 -25.20 14.97 -40.28
N LEU A 63 -24.69 14.71 -39.08
CA LEU A 63 -25.21 15.16 -37.79
C LEU A 63 -24.27 16.23 -37.24
N ILE A 64 -24.81 17.18 -36.46
CA ILE A 64 -24.03 18.23 -35.82
C ILE A 64 -24.06 18.04 -34.31
N GLN A 65 -22.88 17.94 -33.71
CA GLN A 65 -22.67 18.05 -32.26
C GLN A 65 -22.10 19.43 -31.93
N LEU A 66 -22.67 20.04 -30.90
CA LEU A 66 -22.31 21.37 -30.45
C LEU A 66 -21.16 21.31 -29.43
N ALA A 67 -20.48 22.44 -29.23
CA ALA A 67 -19.37 22.56 -28.27
C ALA A 67 -19.75 22.20 -26.81
N ASN A 68 -21.04 22.25 -26.46
CA ASN A 68 -21.54 21.83 -25.14
C ASN A 68 -21.88 20.32 -25.07
N GLY A 69 -21.51 19.53 -26.07
CA GLY A 69 -21.73 18.09 -26.14
C GLY A 69 -23.12 17.65 -26.62
N ARG A 70 -24.09 18.58 -26.70
CA ARG A 70 -25.46 18.29 -27.15
C ARG A 70 -25.53 18.19 -28.67
N TRP A 71 -26.48 17.41 -29.15
CA TRP A 71 -26.74 17.20 -30.57
C TRP A 71 -27.95 18.00 -31.04
N LEU A 72 -27.98 18.32 -32.34
CA LEU A 72 -29.18 18.85 -32.98
C LEU A 72 -30.12 17.72 -33.41
N SER A 73 -31.38 17.80 -33.01
CA SER A 73 -32.44 16.82 -33.30
C SER A 73 -33.67 17.52 -33.87
N PHE A 74 -34.52 16.79 -34.60
CA PHE A 74 -35.82 17.26 -35.07
C PHE A 74 -36.94 16.55 -34.32
N ASP A 75 -37.80 17.32 -33.66
CA ASP A 75 -39.00 16.77 -33.00
C ASP A 75 -40.18 16.73 -33.98
N ALA A 76 -40.45 15.53 -34.50
CA ALA A 76 -41.57 15.24 -35.39
C ALA A 76 -42.91 15.02 -34.66
N SER A 77 -42.91 14.90 -33.33
CA SER A 77 -44.11 14.59 -32.53
C SER A 77 -44.98 15.82 -32.25
N ASN A 78 -44.43 17.02 -32.45
CA ASN A 78 -45.11 18.29 -32.25
C ASN A 78 -45.61 18.84 -33.60
N GLU A 79 -46.80 19.45 -33.62
CA GLU A 79 -47.41 20.04 -34.84
C GLU A 79 -46.51 21.09 -35.53
N LEU A 80 -45.50 21.60 -34.82
CA LEU A 80 -44.61 22.68 -35.25
C LEU A 80 -43.24 22.24 -35.80
N ASN A 81 -42.87 20.94 -35.74
CA ASN A 81 -41.68 20.40 -36.42
C ASN A 81 -40.37 21.16 -36.13
N TRP A 82 -39.92 21.19 -34.86
CA TRP A 82 -38.84 22.07 -34.39
C TRP A 82 -37.47 21.38 -34.25
N ILE A 83 -36.40 22.18 -34.27
CA ILE A 83 -35.05 21.71 -33.90
C ILE A 83 -34.92 21.76 -32.37
N VAL A 84 -34.58 20.63 -31.76
CA VAL A 84 -34.33 20.46 -30.33
C VAL A 84 -32.86 20.14 -30.08
N PHE A 85 -32.39 20.38 -28.85
CA PHE A 85 -31.15 19.79 -28.40
C PHE A 85 -31.44 18.41 -27.84
N ALA A 86 -30.79 17.41 -28.41
CA ALA A 86 -30.78 16.07 -27.87
C ALA A 86 -29.49 15.85 -27.08
N ASP A 87 -29.62 15.20 -25.92
CA ASP A 87 -28.45 14.76 -25.16
C ASP A 87 -27.90 13.42 -25.71
N ASP A 88 -28.67 12.77 -26.59
CA ASP A 88 -28.32 11.49 -27.24
C ASP A 88 -28.22 11.65 -28.75
N ARG A 89 -27.10 11.19 -29.32
CA ARG A 89 -26.85 11.11 -30.77
C ARG A 89 -27.92 10.31 -31.50
N ALA A 90 -28.47 9.24 -30.90
CA ALA A 90 -29.49 8.41 -31.53
C ALA A 90 -30.80 9.16 -31.78
N GLN A 91 -31.02 10.25 -31.05
CA GLN A 91 -32.18 11.12 -31.21
C GLN A 91 -31.89 12.27 -32.18
N ALA A 92 -30.64 12.47 -32.61
CA ALA A 92 -30.23 13.53 -33.51
C ALA A 92 -30.67 13.27 -34.96
N SER A 93 -31.16 14.31 -35.64
CA SER A 93 -31.69 14.19 -37.00
C SER A 93 -30.64 14.59 -38.02
N PRO A 94 -30.40 13.77 -39.07
CA PRO A 94 -29.38 14.06 -40.04
C PRO A 94 -29.76 15.25 -40.93
N PHE A 95 -28.74 15.99 -41.33
CA PHE A 95 -28.76 17.08 -42.29
C PHE A 95 -28.16 16.60 -43.61
N ARG A 96 -28.51 17.21 -44.74
CA ARG A 96 -27.87 16.94 -46.04
C ARG A 96 -27.49 18.23 -46.73
N ARG A 97 -26.37 18.22 -47.43
CA ARG A 97 -26.02 19.31 -48.36
C ARG A 97 -26.74 19.09 -49.68
N THR A 98 -27.56 20.05 -50.10
CA THR A 98 -28.15 20.07 -51.43
C THR A 98 -27.42 21.10 -52.30
N ALA A 99 -26.77 20.64 -53.36
CA ALA A 99 -26.20 21.53 -54.37
C ALA A 99 -27.34 22.24 -55.10
N SER A 100 -27.32 23.58 -55.15
CA SER A 100 -28.15 24.32 -56.09
C SER A 100 -27.25 24.95 -57.14
N GLY A 101 -27.55 24.70 -58.42
CA GLY A 101 -26.90 25.40 -59.52
C GLY A 101 -27.07 26.92 -59.32
N ALA A 102 -26.00 27.68 -59.55
CA ALA A 102 -25.87 29.13 -59.34
C ALA A 102 -25.33 29.61 -57.98
N GLY A 103 -24.37 28.89 -57.39
CA GLY A 103 -23.51 29.46 -56.33
C GLY A 103 -24.20 29.69 -54.98
N LYS A 104 -25.34 29.03 -54.75
CA LYS A 104 -26.05 29.04 -53.46
C LYS A 104 -26.02 27.64 -52.87
N GLU A 105 -25.50 27.51 -51.66
CA GLU A 105 -25.55 26.25 -50.91
C GLU A 105 -26.88 26.18 -50.13
N SER A 106 -27.51 25.01 -50.14
CA SER A 106 -28.77 24.76 -49.42
C SER A 106 -28.63 23.50 -48.57
N TRP A 107 -29.34 23.46 -47.43
CA TRP A 107 -29.29 22.34 -46.51
C TRP A 107 -30.69 21.80 -46.26
N GLY A 108 -30.80 20.47 -46.12
CA GLY A 108 -32.02 19.80 -45.68
C GLY A 108 -31.83 19.12 -44.34
N LEU A 109 -32.91 19.00 -43.56
CA LEU A 109 -33.00 18.25 -42.31
C LEU A 109 -33.96 17.07 -42.52
N PHE A 110 -33.60 15.88 -42.04
CA PHE A 110 -34.40 14.68 -42.19
C PHE A 110 -35.42 14.55 -41.05
N ASP A 111 -36.70 14.39 -41.40
CA ASP A 111 -37.81 14.31 -40.43
C ASP A 111 -38.16 12.88 -39.98
N GLY A 112 -37.38 11.89 -40.42
CA GLY A 112 -37.64 10.46 -40.18
C GLY A 112 -38.34 9.76 -41.35
N ALA A 113 -38.96 10.49 -42.28
CA ALA A 113 -39.58 9.94 -43.49
C ALA A 113 -39.06 10.59 -44.78
N GLN A 114 -38.74 11.88 -44.75
CA GLN A 114 -38.33 12.67 -45.91
C GLN A 114 -37.38 13.82 -45.53
N TRP A 115 -36.68 14.33 -46.53
CA TRP A 115 -35.78 15.47 -46.36
C TRP A 115 -36.52 16.78 -46.54
N ARG A 116 -36.57 17.60 -45.48
CA ARG A 116 -37.14 18.95 -45.53
C ARG A 116 -36.02 19.97 -45.73
N ALA A 117 -36.13 20.78 -46.77
CA ALA A 117 -35.18 21.86 -46.96
C ALA A 117 -35.40 22.97 -45.92
N VAL A 118 -34.30 23.52 -45.43
CA VAL A 118 -34.30 24.61 -44.44
C VAL A 118 -34.46 25.92 -45.22
N TYR A 119 -35.68 26.42 -45.34
CA TYR A 119 -36.03 27.64 -46.08
C TYR A 119 -36.47 28.79 -45.15
N TYR A 120 -36.27 30.04 -45.61
CA TYR A 120 -36.80 31.27 -44.98
C TYR A 120 -37.96 31.87 -45.78
N ALA A 121 -38.85 32.60 -45.10
CA ALA A 121 -40.02 33.29 -45.67
C ALA A 121 -39.70 34.72 -46.16
N THR A 122 -40.34 35.08 -47.27
CA THR A 122 -40.13 36.28 -48.11
C THR A 122 -41.08 37.43 -47.75
N ASN A 123 -40.77 38.28 -46.75
CA ASN A 123 -41.40 39.60 -46.64
C ASN A 123 -40.66 40.55 -45.67
N ALA A 124 -39.65 41.26 -46.18
CA ALA A 124 -39.18 42.56 -45.66
C ALA A 124 -38.33 43.24 -46.74
N ALA A 125 -38.53 44.54 -46.95
CA ALA A 125 -38.04 45.34 -48.09
C ALA A 125 -36.52 45.66 -48.08
N ALA A 126 -35.69 44.79 -47.52
CA ALA A 126 -34.24 44.77 -47.73
C ALA A 126 -33.72 43.34 -47.51
N PRO A 127 -32.87 42.80 -48.40
CA PRO A 127 -32.30 41.47 -48.23
C PRO A 127 -31.32 41.46 -47.04
N LEU A 128 -31.67 40.76 -45.96
CA LEU A 128 -30.76 40.47 -44.84
C LEU A 128 -29.84 39.27 -45.11
N LEU A 129 -29.98 38.62 -46.28
CA LEU A 129 -28.98 37.73 -46.83
C LEU A 129 -28.74 38.07 -48.30
N THR A 130 -27.85 39.03 -48.53
CA THR A 130 -27.28 39.26 -49.87
C THR A 130 -25.93 38.55 -49.89
N LEU A 131 -25.88 37.35 -50.50
CA LEU A 131 -24.60 36.83 -50.99
C LEU A 131 -24.31 37.60 -52.29
N ASN A 132 -23.41 38.57 -52.23
CA ASN A 132 -23.00 39.34 -53.39
C ASN A 132 -21.89 38.54 -54.11
N PRO A 133 -22.12 37.92 -55.28
CA PRO A 133 -21.12 37.10 -55.95
C PRO A 133 -20.09 37.93 -56.72
N SER A 134 -20.24 39.27 -56.76
CA SER A 134 -19.43 40.15 -57.59
C SER A 134 -18.20 40.73 -56.89
N GLU A 135 -17.97 40.44 -55.61
CA GLU A 135 -16.70 40.77 -54.95
C GLU A 135 -15.84 39.51 -54.89
N THR A 136 -15.00 39.42 -55.91
CA THR A 136 -13.97 38.40 -56.11
C THR A 136 -13.12 38.16 -54.87
N SER A 137 -12.89 36.87 -54.59
CA SER A 137 -11.78 36.29 -53.81
C SER A 137 -11.87 36.21 -52.28
N GLY A 138 -12.99 35.71 -51.74
CA GLY A 138 -12.99 35.21 -50.36
C GLY A 138 -14.15 34.27 -50.08
N ASN A 139 -13.86 32.99 -49.81
CA ASN A 139 -14.86 32.03 -49.35
C ASN A 139 -15.52 32.55 -48.06
N ILE A 140 -16.78 33.02 -48.16
CA ILE A 140 -17.57 33.52 -47.01
C ILE A 140 -17.82 32.40 -45.98
N PHE A 141 -17.76 31.14 -46.42
CA PHE A 141 -17.53 29.97 -45.58
C PHE A 141 -16.21 29.31 -46.00
N ALA A 142 -15.09 29.83 -45.51
CA ALA A 142 -13.83 29.10 -45.58
C ALA A 142 -13.80 28.14 -44.38
N PRO A 143 -13.92 26.81 -44.56
CA PRO A 143 -13.57 25.88 -43.50
C PRO A 143 -12.12 26.13 -43.13
N THR A 144 -11.89 26.78 -42.00
CA THR A 144 -10.54 27.16 -41.57
C THR A 144 -9.79 25.97 -40.96
N THR A 145 -10.53 24.95 -40.52
CA THR A 145 -10.01 23.65 -40.08
C THR A 145 -11.05 22.60 -40.47
N ILE A 146 -10.79 21.78 -41.49
CA ILE A 146 -11.54 20.53 -41.71
C ILE A 146 -10.78 19.47 -40.93
N THR A 147 -11.36 18.95 -39.85
CA THR A 147 -10.77 17.77 -39.20
C THR A 147 -11.01 16.55 -40.12
N PRO A 148 -10.04 15.65 -40.29
CA PRO A 148 -10.13 14.61 -41.32
C PRO A 148 -11.23 13.60 -41.02
N SER A 149 -11.91 13.07 -42.05
CA SER A 149 -12.88 11.99 -41.86
C SER A 149 -12.21 10.70 -41.35
N LEU A 150 -12.98 9.71 -40.88
CA LEU A 150 -12.40 8.42 -40.47
C LEU A 150 -11.56 7.77 -41.59
N ALA A 151 -11.99 7.93 -42.85
CA ALA A 151 -11.24 7.49 -44.02
C ALA A 151 -9.94 8.29 -44.21
N ASP A 152 -9.97 9.61 -43.99
CA ASP A 152 -8.78 10.46 -44.08
C ASP A 152 -7.77 10.18 -42.94
N LEU A 153 -8.28 9.92 -41.73
CA LEU A 153 -7.49 9.54 -40.56
C LEU A 153 -6.72 8.23 -40.81
N ARG A 154 -7.32 7.26 -41.52
CA ARG A 154 -6.69 5.97 -41.87
C ARG A 154 -5.56 6.09 -42.89
N VAL A 155 -5.57 7.10 -43.76
CA VAL A 155 -4.65 7.17 -44.90
C VAL A 155 -3.45 8.08 -44.63
N ALA A 156 -3.60 9.20 -43.91
CA ALA A 156 -2.47 10.07 -43.57
C ALA A 156 -2.73 11.13 -42.48
N ALA A 157 -3.99 11.41 -42.13
CA ALA A 157 -4.33 12.71 -41.57
C ALA A 157 -4.46 12.75 -40.03
N ALA A 158 -4.29 11.64 -39.32
CA ALA A 158 -4.49 11.59 -37.86
C ALA A 158 -3.31 12.15 -37.04
N ARG A 159 -2.10 12.15 -37.61
CA ARG A 159 -0.89 12.59 -36.91
C ARG A 159 -0.91 14.09 -36.64
N LYS A 160 -0.76 14.49 -35.37
CA LYS A 160 -0.85 15.90 -34.91
C LYS A 160 -2.14 16.64 -35.28
N ALA A 161 -3.22 15.89 -35.56
CA ALA A 161 -4.51 16.48 -35.87
C ALA A 161 -5.19 17.05 -34.62
N ASP A 162 -5.99 18.10 -34.78
CA ASP A 162 -6.91 18.59 -33.73
C ASP A 162 -8.24 17.84 -33.79
N LEU A 163 -8.37 16.86 -32.89
CA LEU A 163 -9.50 15.97 -32.67
C LEU A 163 -10.13 16.18 -31.27
N ALA A 164 -9.83 17.30 -30.60
CA ALA A 164 -10.34 17.60 -29.26
C ALA A 164 -11.89 17.63 -29.22
N GLY A 165 -12.51 16.96 -28.24
CA GLY A 165 -13.97 16.92 -28.10
C GLY A 165 -14.73 16.14 -29.18
N VAL A 166 -14.03 15.41 -30.06
CA VAL A 166 -14.69 14.57 -31.07
C VAL A 166 -15.24 13.30 -30.43
N ASP A 167 -16.44 12.90 -30.85
CA ASP A 167 -17.14 11.68 -30.43
C ASP A 167 -16.89 10.52 -31.41
N PHE A 168 -15.92 9.69 -31.07
CA PHE A 168 -15.60 8.44 -31.74
C PHE A 168 -16.42 7.25 -31.21
N THR A 169 -17.52 7.43 -30.48
CA THR A 169 -18.26 6.31 -29.85
C THR A 169 -18.54 5.19 -30.84
N GLY A 170 -18.05 3.98 -30.51
CA GLY A 170 -18.21 2.77 -31.33
C GLY A 170 -17.45 2.75 -32.66
N ALA A 171 -16.60 3.73 -32.94
CA ALA A 171 -15.85 3.82 -34.19
C ALA A 171 -14.75 2.75 -34.27
N ASP A 172 -14.44 2.34 -35.51
CA ASP A 172 -13.32 1.47 -35.82
C ASP A 172 -12.08 2.31 -36.14
N LEU A 173 -11.23 2.47 -35.12
CA LEU A 173 -9.97 3.20 -35.16
C LEU A 173 -8.77 2.27 -35.44
N THR A 174 -9.03 1.06 -35.93
CA THR A 174 -7.99 0.04 -36.09
C THR A 174 -6.85 0.54 -36.98
N GLY A 175 -5.62 0.51 -36.45
CA GLY A 175 -4.39 0.83 -37.19
C GLY A 175 -4.16 2.33 -37.47
N ILE A 176 -4.96 3.24 -36.91
CA ILE A 176 -4.80 4.68 -37.14
C ILE A 176 -3.60 5.24 -36.34
N ASP A 177 -2.79 6.08 -36.97
CA ASP A 177 -1.66 6.80 -36.35
C ASP A 177 -2.10 8.17 -35.79
N PHE A 178 -2.43 8.22 -34.50
CA PHE A 178 -2.72 9.44 -33.73
C PHE A 178 -1.48 10.08 -33.10
N THR A 179 -0.26 9.77 -33.58
CA THR A 179 0.96 10.29 -32.97
C THR A 179 0.94 11.83 -32.84
N GLY A 180 1.03 12.32 -31.61
CA GLY A 180 1.00 13.75 -31.29
C GLY A 180 -0.33 14.47 -31.56
N ALA A 181 -1.42 13.76 -31.85
CA ALA A 181 -2.74 14.35 -32.04
C ALA A 181 -3.29 14.96 -30.76
N ASP A 182 -4.18 15.94 -30.88
CA ASP A 182 -4.96 16.46 -29.76
C ASP A 182 -6.35 15.82 -29.76
N LEU A 183 -6.60 14.94 -28.79
CA LEU A 183 -7.83 14.23 -28.48
C LEU A 183 -8.40 14.70 -27.12
N SER A 184 -8.02 15.89 -26.63
CA SER A 184 -8.50 16.39 -25.34
C SER A 184 -10.03 16.47 -25.30
N GLY A 185 -10.64 15.85 -24.29
CA GLY A 185 -12.10 15.78 -24.13
C GLY A 185 -12.84 14.91 -25.16
N ALA A 186 -12.13 14.17 -26.02
CA ALA A 186 -12.77 13.28 -26.99
C ALA A 186 -13.48 12.09 -26.30
N ILE A 187 -14.51 11.55 -26.94
CA ILE A 187 -15.27 10.39 -26.46
C ILE A 187 -14.91 9.19 -27.34
N LEU A 188 -14.21 8.20 -26.78
CA LEU A 188 -13.77 6.98 -27.45
C LEU A 188 -14.49 5.74 -26.88
N ASP A 189 -15.65 5.94 -26.23
CA ASP A 189 -16.39 4.87 -25.59
C ASP A 189 -16.78 3.77 -26.60
N GLY A 190 -16.46 2.52 -26.28
CA GLY A 190 -16.75 1.36 -27.13
C GLY A 190 -16.00 1.30 -28.47
N THR A 191 -14.98 2.13 -28.69
CA THR A 191 -14.15 2.08 -29.90
C THR A 191 -13.36 0.79 -30.05
N VAL A 192 -13.06 0.43 -31.31
CA VAL A 192 -12.04 -0.58 -31.64
C VAL A 192 -10.77 0.15 -32.03
N ALA A 193 -9.85 0.33 -31.09
CA ALA A 193 -8.57 1.01 -31.27
C ALA A 193 -7.41 0.02 -31.40
N GLN A 194 -7.67 -1.15 -32.00
CA GLN A 194 -6.64 -2.18 -32.14
C GLN A 194 -5.53 -1.69 -33.05
N ARG A 195 -4.26 -1.89 -32.68
CA ARG A 195 -3.08 -1.41 -33.45
C ARG A 195 -3.02 0.11 -33.67
N ALA A 196 -3.85 0.90 -33.01
CA ALA A 196 -3.76 2.36 -33.10
C ALA A 196 -2.52 2.87 -32.36
N ASP A 197 -1.92 3.95 -32.85
CA ASP A 197 -0.74 4.58 -32.25
C ASP A 197 -1.11 5.95 -31.66
N PHE A 198 -1.16 6.04 -30.33
CA PHE A 198 -1.41 7.27 -29.58
C PHE A 198 -0.13 7.93 -29.05
N SER A 199 1.04 7.59 -29.60
CA SER A 199 2.32 8.06 -29.08
C SER A 199 2.38 9.59 -28.98
N GLY A 200 2.62 10.11 -27.77
CA GLY A 200 2.69 11.55 -27.51
C GLY A 200 1.39 12.33 -27.74
N ALA A 201 0.25 11.66 -27.93
CA ALA A 201 -1.04 12.33 -28.11
C ALA A 201 -1.50 13.04 -26.83
N ARG A 202 -2.14 14.21 -26.97
CA ARG A 202 -2.82 14.90 -25.86
C ARG A 202 -4.22 14.34 -25.75
N MET A 203 -4.57 13.73 -24.64
CA MET A 203 -5.85 13.07 -24.43
C MET A 203 -6.46 13.45 -23.08
N ALA A 204 -6.14 14.65 -22.58
CA ALA A 204 -6.60 15.12 -21.29
C ALA A 204 -8.14 15.18 -21.25
N GLY A 205 -8.73 14.63 -20.20
CA GLY A 205 -10.19 14.58 -20.03
C GLY A 205 -10.94 13.69 -21.03
N LEU A 206 -10.27 12.81 -21.79
CA LEU A 206 -10.98 11.90 -22.69
C LEU A 206 -11.88 10.91 -21.93
N ARG A 207 -12.89 10.37 -22.60
CA ARG A 207 -13.62 9.17 -22.15
C ARG A 207 -13.19 7.97 -23.00
N LEU A 208 -12.75 6.88 -22.39
CA LEU A 208 -12.31 5.65 -23.09
C LEU A 208 -12.97 4.39 -22.49
N GLY A 209 -14.19 4.53 -21.99
CA GLY A 209 -14.93 3.42 -21.39
C GLY A 209 -15.15 2.29 -22.39
N SER A 210 -14.89 1.05 -21.99
CA SER A 210 -15.11 -0.15 -22.82
C SER A 210 -14.38 -0.22 -24.18
N ALA A 211 -13.37 0.62 -24.43
CA ALA A 211 -12.59 0.55 -25.67
C ALA A 211 -11.68 -0.69 -25.71
N LYS A 212 -11.47 -1.25 -26.92
CA LYS A 212 -10.54 -2.36 -27.17
C LYS A 212 -9.23 -1.84 -27.75
N ALA A 213 -8.13 -2.05 -27.05
CA ALA A 213 -6.82 -1.48 -27.39
C ALA A 213 -5.72 -2.54 -27.60
N ASP A 214 -6.10 -3.73 -28.08
CA ASP A 214 -5.13 -4.79 -28.41
C ASP A 214 -4.11 -4.29 -29.44
N ASP A 215 -2.83 -4.57 -29.20
CA ASP A 215 -1.68 -4.10 -30.00
C ASP A 215 -1.53 -2.57 -30.12
N ALA A 216 -2.30 -1.76 -29.38
CA ALA A 216 -2.19 -0.30 -29.40
C ALA A 216 -0.93 0.21 -28.70
N ILE A 217 -0.47 1.41 -29.06
CA ILE A 217 0.70 2.09 -28.47
C ILE A 217 0.24 3.36 -27.77
N PHE A 218 0.64 3.56 -26.52
CA PHE A 218 0.32 4.75 -25.71
C PHE A 218 1.57 5.48 -25.19
N ASP A 219 2.72 5.27 -25.83
CA ASP A 219 4.00 5.80 -25.35
C ASP A 219 3.98 7.34 -25.26
N GLY A 220 4.14 7.88 -24.06
CA GLY A 220 4.17 9.32 -23.79
C GLY A 220 2.84 10.04 -23.99
N ALA A 221 1.72 9.34 -24.16
CA ALA A 221 0.40 9.96 -24.25
C ALA A 221 0.00 10.65 -22.93
N ASP A 222 -0.78 11.73 -23.02
CA ASP A 222 -1.26 12.48 -21.86
C ASP A 222 -2.76 12.29 -21.65
N MET A 223 -3.14 11.40 -20.74
CA MET A 223 -4.52 11.11 -20.32
C MET A 223 -4.85 11.77 -18.98
N THR A 224 -4.26 12.93 -18.68
CA THR A 224 -4.56 13.69 -17.44
C THR A 224 -6.06 13.92 -17.29
N GLY A 225 -6.64 13.50 -16.17
CA GLY A 225 -8.07 13.67 -15.88
C GLY A 225 -9.02 12.85 -16.76
N ALA A 226 -8.52 11.88 -17.53
CA ALA A 226 -9.36 11.02 -18.37
C ALA A 226 -10.24 10.07 -17.54
N ASP A 227 -11.39 9.69 -18.10
CA ASP A 227 -12.28 8.65 -17.57
C ASP A 227 -12.07 7.34 -18.34
N LEU A 228 -11.39 6.41 -17.69
CA LEU A 228 -11.08 5.06 -18.15
C LEU A 228 -11.92 4.00 -17.40
N SER A 229 -12.96 4.41 -16.66
CA SER A 229 -13.72 3.53 -15.77
C SER A 229 -14.24 2.29 -16.49
N GLY A 230 -13.96 1.12 -15.93
CA GLY A 230 -14.37 -0.17 -16.49
C GLY A 230 -13.80 -0.52 -17.87
N SER A 231 -12.83 0.26 -18.39
CA SER A 231 -12.19 -0.05 -19.68
C SER A 231 -11.40 -1.36 -19.61
N ALA A 232 -11.31 -2.07 -20.74
CA ALA A 232 -10.60 -3.33 -20.84
C ALA A 232 -9.66 -3.27 -22.05
N TRP A 233 -8.42 -2.84 -21.81
CA TRP A 233 -7.46 -2.54 -22.87
C TRP A 233 -6.99 -3.78 -23.63
N GLY A 234 -7.11 -4.97 -23.04
CA GLY A 234 -6.67 -6.22 -23.65
C GLY A 234 -5.16 -6.37 -23.55
N ARG A 235 -4.47 -6.49 -24.70
CA ARG A 235 -3.01 -6.59 -24.78
C ARG A 235 -2.39 -5.43 -25.56
N PRO A 236 -2.29 -4.22 -24.99
CA PRO A 236 -1.54 -3.14 -25.63
C PRO A 236 -0.10 -3.54 -25.89
N LYS A 237 0.50 -2.93 -26.90
CA LYS A 237 1.89 -3.18 -27.28
C LYS A 237 2.89 -2.48 -26.35
N SER A 238 2.61 -1.22 -25.97
CA SER A 238 3.41 -0.46 -24.99
C SER A 238 2.66 0.78 -24.49
N ALA A 239 3.03 1.26 -23.30
CA ALA A 239 2.51 2.49 -22.70
C ALA A 239 3.58 3.19 -21.83
N ARG A 240 4.81 3.29 -22.35
CA ARG A 240 5.95 3.90 -21.63
C ARG A 240 5.68 5.38 -21.39
N ASN A 241 6.05 5.90 -20.22
CA ASN A 241 5.86 7.32 -19.87
C ASN A 241 4.42 7.83 -20.04
N LEU A 242 3.41 6.94 -20.01
CA LEU A 242 2.01 7.32 -20.08
C LEU A 242 1.65 8.20 -18.87
N VAL A 243 0.94 9.30 -19.11
CA VAL A 243 0.49 10.22 -18.05
C VAL A 243 -1.00 9.99 -17.78
N LEU A 244 -1.31 9.60 -16.55
CA LEU A 244 -2.65 9.31 -16.01
C LEU A 244 -2.93 10.14 -14.75
N VAL A 245 -2.35 11.34 -14.68
CA VAL A 245 -2.48 12.24 -13.52
C VAL A 245 -3.96 12.54 -13.29
N LYS A 246 -4.47 12.26 -12.08
CA LYS A 246 -5.88 12.45 -11.70
C LYS A 246 -6.89 11.75 -12.63
N ALA A 247 -6.48 10.74 -13.39
CA ALA A 247 -7.40 9.95 -14.21
C ALA A 247 -8.29 9.07 -13.34
N ILE A 248 -9.51 8.79 -13.80
CA ILE A 248 -10.44 7.86 -13.19
C ILE A 248 -10.29 6.51 -13.89
N VAL A 249 -9.75 5.53 -13.19
CA VAL A 249 -9.38 4.20 -13.70
C VAL A 249 -10.12 3.10 -12.90
N THR A 250 -11.21 3.48 -12.24
CA THR A 250 -12.00 2.60 -11.36
C THR A 250 -12.50 1.38 -12.11
N GLY A 251 -12.17 0.18 -11.60
CA GLY A 251 -12.56 -1.10 -12.20
C GLY A 251 -11.96 -1.40 -13.58
N ALA A 252 -11.04 -0.58 -14.08
CA ALA A 252 -10.44 -0.76 -15.39
C ALA A 252 -9.38 -1.88 -15.39
N THR A 253 -9.13 -2.46 -16.56
CA THR A 253 -8.09 -3.45 -16.82
C THR A 253 -7.13 -2.88 -17.87
N LEU A 254 -5.96 -2.39 -17.43
CA LEU A 254 -4.99 -1.68 -18.30
C LEU A 254 -4.01 -2.60 -19.03
N GLY A 255 -4.10 -3.92 -18.84
CA GLY A 255 -3.23 -4.89 -19.47
C GLY A 255 -3.80 -6.30 -19.38
N SER A 256 -2.95 -7.31 -19.49
CA SER A 256 -3.36 -8.71 -19.42
C SER A 256 -2.62 -9.43 -18.31
N SER A 257 -3.34 -10.26 -17.53
CA SER A 257 -2.73 -11.15 -16.54
C SER A 257 -1.76 -12.18 -17.15
N SER A 258 -1.76 -12.32 -18.48
CA SER A 258 -0.94 -13.27 -19.24
C SER A 258 0.33 -12.67 -19.85
N ALA A 259 0.48 -11.35 -19.90
CA ALA A 259 1.63 -10.69 -20.49
C ALA A 259 1.92 -9.35 -19.80
N SER A 260 3.18 -9.09 -19.49
CA SER A 260 3.59 -7.81 -18.90
C SER A 260 3.47 -6.69 -19.93
N LEU A 261 2.82 -5.59 -19.53
CA LEU A 261 2.75 -4.36 -20.31
C LEU A 261 3.82 -3.38 -19.80
N ASP A 262 4.66 -2.90 -20.71
CA ASP A 262 5.71 -1.92 -20.43
C ASP A 262 5.09 -0.53 -20.20
N MET A 263 5.03 -0.12 -18.94
CA MET A 263 4.54 1.18 -18.46
C MET A 263 5.62 1.93 -17.68
N ARG A 264 6.90 1.68 -18.00
CA ARG A 264 8.01 2.28 -17.27
C ARG A 264 7.95 3.80 -17.36
N GLY A 265 8.18 4.46 -16.23
CA GLY A 265 8.07 5.91 -16.10
C GLY A 265 6.64 6.47 -16.18
N ALA A 266 5.59 5.62 -16.21
CA ALA A 266 4.21 6.10 -16.21
C ALA A 266 3.87 6.90 -14.93
N ASN A 267 2.96 7.87 -15.07
CA ASN A 267 2.60 8.80 -14.01
C ASN A 267 1.11 8.72 -13.67
N PHE A 268 0.79 8.06 -12.57
CA PHE A 268 -0.54 7.91 -11.98
C PHE A 268 -0.77 8.87 -10.80
N THR A 269 -0.07 10.00 -10.72
CA THR A 269 -0.19 10.91 -9.56
C THR A 269 -1.64 11.31 -9.33
N GLY A 270 -2.17 11.01 -8.14
CA GLY A 270 -3.55 11.31 -7.75
C GLY A 270 -4.64 10.57 -8.55
N ALA A 271 -4.30 9.51 -9.29
CA ALA A 271 -5.28 8.74 -10.05
C ALA A 271 -6.20 7.90 -9.15
N GLU A 272 -7.45 7.71 -9.56
CA GLU A 272 -8.41 6.83 -8.91
C GLU A 272 -8.39 5.44 -9.55
N LEU A 273 -7.75 4.49 -8.90
CA LEU A 273 -7.51 3.11 -9.36
C LEU A 273 -8.32 2.10 -8.53
N THR A 274 -9.39 2.52 -7.87
CA THR A 274 -10.20 1.65 -7.01
C THR A 274 -10.69 0.44 -7.80
N LYS A 275 -10.40 -0.78 -7.30
CA LYS A 275 -10.74 -2.06 -7.96
C LYS A 275 -10.15 -2.26 -9.36
N ALA A 276 -9.14 -1.48 -9.76
CA ALA A 276 -8.48 -1.65 -11.04
C ALA A 276 -7.66 -2.94 -11.09
N MET A 277 -7.53 -3.52 -12.29
CA MET A 277 -6.73 -4.70 -12.60
C MET A 277 -5.45 -4.27 -13.32
N LEU A 278 -4.36 -4.27 -12.57
CA LEU A 278 -3.01 -3.81 -12.95
C LEU A 278 -2.00 -4.96 -12.84
N ASP A 279 -2.47 -6.20 -12.99
CA ASP A 279 -1.65 -7.40 -12.86
C ASP A 279 -0.56 -7.46 -13.94
N GLY A 280 0.68 -7.73 -13.54
CA GLY A 280 1.83 -7.92 -14.44
C GLY A 280 2.39 -6.65 -15.10
N LEU A 281 1.87 -5.45 -14.80
CA LEU A 281 2.39 -4.20 -15.36
C LEU A 281 3.84 -3.96 -14.92
N ASP A 282 4.68 -3.47 -15.85
CA ASP A 282 6.00 -2.93 -15.52
C ASP A 282 5.90 -1.42 -15.32
N LEU A 283 5.87 -1.01 -14.06
CA LEU A 283 5.81 0.36 -13.56
C LEU A 283 7.17 0.82 -13.00
N THR A 284 8.28 0.23 -13.45
CA THR A 284 9.63 0.59 -12.99
C THR A 284 9.86 2.10 -13.15
N GLY A 285 10.28 2.76 -12.07
CA GLY A 285 10.51 4.21 -12.01
C GLY A 285 9.25 5.07 -12.19
N GLY A 286 8.06 4.47 -12.19
CA GLY A 286 6.79 5.19 -12.30
C GLY A 286 6.45 6.02 -11.06
N THR A 287 5.50 6.94 -11.20
CA THR A 287 4.99 7.76 -10.10
C THR A 287 3.52 7.42 -9.84
N LEU A 288 3.22 7.01 -8.62
CA LEU A 288 1.88 6.69 -8.11
C LEU A 288 1.58 7.49 -6.82
N ALA A 289 2.26 8.61 -6.61
CA ALA A 289 2.07 9.45 -5.44
C ALA A 289 0.60 9.91 -5.34
N ASP A 290 0.04 9.91 -4.13
CA ASP A 290 -1.36 10.28 -3.87
C ASP A 290 -2.43 9.44 -4.60
N ALA A 291 -2.06 8.36 -5.29
CA ALA A 291 -3.00 7.51 -6.02
C ALA A 291 -3.91 6.69 -5.06
N ILE A 292 -5.16 6.48 -5.46
CA ILE A 292 -6.15 5.73 -4.67
C ILE A 292 -6.38 4.36 -5.31
N MET A 293 -5.78 3.31 -4.76
CA MET A 293 -5.80 1.94 -5.29
C MET A 293 -6.64 0.97 -4.44
N THR A 294 -7.61 1.43 -3.64
CA THR A 294 -8.39 0.54 -2.76
C THR A 294 -8.95 -0.69 -3.50
N GLU A 295 -8.65 -1.89 -2.99
CA GLU A 295 -9.07 -3.18 -3.58
C GLU A 295 -8.57 -3.44 -5.02
N ALA A 296 -7.53 -2.72 -5.48
CA ALA A 296 -6.90 -2.98 -6.77
C ALA A 296 -6.07 -4.27 -6.77
N SER A 297 -5.83 -4.82 -7.96
CA SER A 297 -4.98 -5.98 -8.19
C SER A 297 -3.71 -5.54 -8.90
N LEU A 298 -2.55 -5.79 -8.29
CA LEU A 298 -1.21 -5.54 -8.81
C LEU A 298 -0.35 -6.81 -8.73
N GLN A 299 -0.97 -7.98 -8.93
CA GLN A 299 -0.26 -9.26 -8.80
C GLN A 299 0.86 -9.33 -9.83
N LYS A 300 2.06 -9.70 -9.40
CA LYS A 300 3.26 -9.80 -10.27
C LYS A 300 3.64 -8.49 -10.98
N ALA A 301 3.10 -7.34 -10.57
CA ALA A 301 3.53 -6.05 -11.09
C ALA A 301 4.98 -5.76 -10.68
N VAL A 302 5.71 -5.02 -11.50
CA VAL A 302 7.07 -4.55 -11.22
C VAL A 302 7.01 -3.06 -10.92
N LEU A 303 7.22 -2.68 -9.67
CA LEU A 303 7.19 -1.30 -9.18
C LEU A 303 8.59 -0.83 -8.75
N ASP A 304 9.65 -1.45 -9.25
CA ASP A 304 11.01 -1.16 -8.79
C ASP A 304 11.37 0.32 -8.96
N GLY A 305 11.84 0.95 -7.88
CA GLY A 305 12.15 2.38 -7.83
C GLY A 305 10.95 3.33 -7.99
N ALA A 306 9.71 2.83 -8.00
CA ALA A 306 8.53 3.66 -8.13
C ALA A 306 8.27 4.54 -6.89
N ALA A 307 7.61 5.68 -7.11
CA ALA A 307 7.20 6.60 -6.06
C ALA A 307 5.73 6.38 -5.68
N LEU A 308 5.47 5.87 -4.48
CA LEU A 308 4.15 5.53 -3.91
C LEU A 308 3.76 6.47 -2.75
N ASP A 309 4.50 7.57 -2.54
CA ASP A 309 4.30 8.45 -1.38
C ASP A 309 2.82 8.89 -1.26
N ARG A 310 2.24 8.73 -0.05
CA ARG A 310 0.84 9.06 0.27
C ARG A 310 -0.23 8.30 -0.55
N ALA A 311 0.14 7.25 -1.28
CA ALA A 311 -0.83 6.42 -1.97
C ALA A 311 -1.69 5.60 -0.99
N THR A 312 -2.91 5.24 -1.41
CA THR A 312 -3.80 4.33 -0.68
C THR A 312 -3.83 2.98 -1.38
N ILE A 313 -3.28 1.95 -0.75
CA ILE A 313 -3.11 0.57 -1.24
C ILE A 313 -3.91 -0.42 -0.36
N THR A 314 -4.93 0.09 0.33
CA THR A 314 -5.78 -0.69 1.24
C THR A 314 -6.41 -1.88 0.53
N ARG A 315 -6.28 -3.08 1.12
CA ARG A 315 -6.83 -4.34 0.62
C ARG A 315 -6.44 -4.69 -0.83
N CYS A 316 -5.30 -4.19 -1.30
CA CYS A 316 -4.78 -4.56 -2.62
C CYS A 316 -4.23 -5.99 -2.65
N ARG A 317 -4.24 -6.60 -3.84
CA ARG A 317 -3.50 -7.84 -4.11
C ARG A 317 -2.16 -7.52 -4.76
N LEU A 318 -1.07 -7.71 -4.03
CA LEU A 318 0.32 -7.48 -4.46
C LEU A 318 1.10 -8.81 -4.50
N ASN A 319 0.41 -9.94 -4.63
CA ASN A 319 1.05 -11.25 -4.62
C ASN A 319 2.16 -11.32 -5.67
N LYS A 320 3.38 -11.66 -5.24
CA LYS A 320 4.57 -11.77 -6.08
C LYS A 320 4.95 -10.49 -6.85
N ALA A 321 4.48 -9.32 -6.42
CA ALA A 321 4.90 -8.05 -6.98
C ALA A 321 6.35 -7.73 -6.56
N SER A 322 7.07 -7.01 -7.40
CA SER A 322 8.38 -6.44 -7.06
C SER A 322 8.19 -4.98 -6.68
N LEU A 323 8.65 -4.57 -5.50
CA LEU A 323 8.61 -3.19 -5.00
C LEU A 323 10.01 -2.75 -4.55
N ARG A 324 11.06 -3.25 -5.20
CA ARG A 324 12.43 -3.07 -4.75
C ARG A 324 12.83 -1.60 -4.86
N GLY A 325 13.36 -1.03 -3.78
CA GLY A 325 13.78 0.39 -3.77
C GLY A 325 12.66 1.40 -3.98
N THR A 326 11.39 1.02 -3.80
CA THR A 326 10.26 1.96 -3.87
C THR A 326 10.33 3.01 -2.76
N ARG A 327 9.78 4.20 -3.03
CA ARG A 327 9.53 5.21 -1.98
C ARG A 327 8.06 5.16 -1.61
N ALA A 328 7.73 4.82 -0.38
CA ALA A 328 6.36 4.58 0.06
C ALA A 328 6.07 5.30 1.40
N HIS A 329 6.53 6.54 1.55
CA HIS A 329 6.31 7.31 2.76
C HIS A 329 4.84 7.73 2.85
N GLY A 330 4.21 7.54 4.01
CA GLY A 330 2.81 7.88 4.26
C GLY A 330 1.82 7.03 3.46
N THR A 331 2.29 5.94 2.84
CA THR A 331 1.44 5.03 2.06
C THR A 331 0.63 4.14 3.01
N ASN A 332 -0.63 3.89 2.67
CA ASN A 332 -1.53 3.05 3.44
C ASN A 332 -1.69 1.67 2.79
N PHE A 333 -1.12 0.63 3.37
CA PHE A 333 -1.20 -0.78 2.96
C PHE A 333 -2.18 -1.61 3.79
N ILE A 334 -3.09 -1.00 4.57
CA ILE A 334 -3.95 -1.73 5.50
C ILE A 334 -4.65 -2.91 4.83
N GLY A 335 -4.44 -4.12 5.36
CA GLY A 335 -5.05 -5.35 4.87
C GLY A 335 -4.63 -5.79 3.46
N ALA A 336 -3.57 -5.22 2.89
CA ALA A 336 -3.04 -5.66 1.60
C ALA A 336 -2.41 -7.06 1.68
N ASP A 337 -2.47 -7.80 0.57
CA ASP A 337 -1.82 -9.10 0.43
C ASP A 337 -0.52 -8.96 -0.36
N LEU A 338 0.60 -9.02 0.36
CA LEU A 338 1.97 -8.94 -0.12
C LEU A 338 2.60 -10.32 -0.33
N SER A 339 1.83 -11.41 -0.30
CA SER A 339 2.40 -12.77 -0.30
C SER A 339 3.36 -13.02 -1.48
N GLY A 340 4.61 -13.37 -1.18
CA GLY A 340 5.68 -13.59 -2.13
C GLY A 340 6.25 -12.33 -2.79
N ALA A 341 5.86 -11.13 -2.36
CA ALA A 341 6.40 -9.88 -2.88
C ALA A 341 7.86 -9.67 -2.46
N ASP A 342 8.58 -8.87 -3.26
CA ASP A 342 9.95 -8.44 -2.98
C ASP A 342 10.00 -6.95 -2.67
N LEU A 343 10.21 -6.63 -1.40
CA LEU A 343 10.27 -5.29 -0.84
C LEU A 343 11.71 -4.86 -0.52
N ALA A 344 12.72 -5.53 -1.08
CA ALA A 344 14.11 -5.26 -0.75
C ALA A 344 14.44 -3.77 -0.96
N LYS A 345 15.01 -3.14 0.08
CA LYS A 345 15.38 -1.72 0.11
C LYS A 345 14.23 -0.73 -0.13
N ALA A 346 12.97 -1.16 -0.05
CA ALA A 346 11.85 -0.24 -0.09
C ALA A 346 11.87 0.71 1.13
N ALA A 347 11.51 1.97 0.92
CA ALA A 347 11.51 3.02 1.92
C ALA A 347 10.08 3.32 2.39
N PHE A 348 9.67 2.65 3.45
CA PHE A 348 8.37 2.81 4.14
C PHE A 348 8.47 3.69 5.39
N GLY A 349 9.66 3.83 5.96
CA GLY A 349 9.87 4.47 7.25
C GLY A 349 9.87 6.00 7.20
N SER A 350 10.23 6.62 8.32
CA SER A 350 10.44 8.06 8.48
C SER A 350 11.72 8.57 7.82
N ARG A 351 12.42 7.73 7.06
CA ARG A 351 13.73 8.03 6.49
C ARG A 351 13.81 7.61 5.04
N SER A 352 14.39 8.48 4.22
CA SER A 352 14.70 8.23 2.81
C SER A 352 16.16 7.94 2.63
N TYR A 353 16.47 6.89 1.87
CA TYR A 353 17.82 6.66 1.35
C TYR A 353 18.24 7.82 0.45
N LEU A 354 19.49 8.27 0.58
CA LEU A 354 20.09 9.28 -0.28
C LEU A 354 21.16 8.67 -1.19
N PHE A 355 22.21 8.12 -0.60
CA PHE A 355 23.37 7.55 -1.31
C PHE A 355 24.16 6.62 -0.39
N ALA A 356 25.21 5.99 -0.90
CA ALA A 356 26.10 5.15 -0.12
C ALA A 356 27.53 5.72 -0.11
N LEU A 357 28.21 5.55 1.02
CA LEU A 357 29.59 5.92 1.28
C LEU A 357 30.47 4.67 1.41
N ALA A 358 31.77 4.85 1.16
CA ALA A 358 32.77 3.82 1.38
C ALA A 358 32.91 3.47 2.87
N THR A 359 33.21 2.21 3.18
CA THR A 359 33.40 1.73 4.56
C THR A 359 34.60 2.36 5.26
N SER A 360 35.54 2.95 4.51
CA SER A 360 36.69 3.69 5.05
C SER A 360 36.29 4.88 5.92
N PHE A 361 35.08 5.43 5.75
CA PHE A 361 34.59 6.52 6.59
C PHE A 361 34.14 6.05 7.99
N ALA A 362 33.99 4.75 8.25
CA ALA A 362 33.52 4.24 9.55
C ALA A 362 34.40 4.72 10.71
N GLY A 363 35.73 4.66 10.57
CA GLY A 363 36.66 5.09 11.62
C GLY A 363 36.61 6.60 11.89
N ASP A 364 36.39 7.41 10.85
CA ASP A 364 36.17 8.85 11.03
C ASP A 364 34.85 9.09 11.77
N LEU A 365 33.77 8.43 11.37
CA LEU A 365 32.46 8.55 11.99
C LEU A 365 32.44 8.04 13.46
N ASP A 366 33.31 7.09 13.80
CA ASP A 366 33.45 6.56 15.18
C ASP A 366 34.17 7.51 16.14
N HIS A 367 35.11 8.29 15.62
CA HIS A 367 36.12 8.96 16.46
C HIS A 367 36.16 10.47 16.29
N LYS A 368 35.56 11.04 15.23
CA LYS A 368 35.53 12.48 15.00
C LYS A 368 34.20 13.04 15.47
N ALA A 369 34.26 14.11 16.27
CA ALA A 369 33.06 14.81 16.73
C ALA A 369 32.35 15.58 15.61
N PHE A 370 33.04 15.87 14.49
CA PHE A 370 32.55 16.65 13.36
C PHE A 370 33.02 16.04 12.02
N PRO A 371 32.30 16.27 10.90
CA PRO A 371 32.63 15.73 9.59
C PRO A 371 34.02 16.16 9.12
N THR A 372 34.79 15.20 8.61
CA THR A 372 36.06 15.52 7.95
C THR A 372 35.80 16.19 6.59
N PRO A 373 36.73 16.99 6.06
CA PRO A 373 36.60 17.57 4.72
C PRO A 373 36.35 16.51 3.63
N ALA A 374 36.92 15.31 3.80
CA ALA A 374 36.68 14.17 2.91
C ALA A 374 35.23 13.67 2.96
N LEU A 375 34.64 13.58 4.16
CA LEU A 375 33.24 13.20 4.32
C LEU A 375 32.29 14.26 3.73
N ILE A 376 32.56 15.55 3.96
CA ILE A 376 31.78 16.66 3.39
C ILE A 376 31.85 16.63 1.86
N ALA A 377 33.04 16.44 1.29
CA ALA A 377 33.22 16.32 -0.15
C ALA A 377 32.49 15.09 -0.72
N ALA A 378 32.43 13.97 0.00
CA ALA A 378 31.68 12.79 -0.41
C ALA A 378 30.17 13.04 -0.45
N PHE A 379 29.62 13.75 0.54
CA PHE A 379 28.22 14.22 0.51
C PHE A 379 27.97 15.12 -0.70
N GLN A 380 28.83 16.12 -0.92
CA GLN A 380 28.69 17.06 -2.06
C GLN A 380 28.76 16.34 -3.40
N SER A 381 29.69 15.39 -3.57
CA SER A 381 29.81 14.58 -4.79
C SER A 381 28.58 13.70 -5.05
N SER A 382 27.84 13.37 -4.00
CA SER A 382 26.59 12.61 -4.05
C SER A 382 25.35 13.49 -4.16
N GLY A 383 25.52 14.80 -4.34
CA GLY A 383 24.43 15.76 -4.48
C GLY A 383 23.76 16.18 -3.16
N ALA A 384 24.38 15.92 -2.02
CA ALA A 384 23.90 16.34 -0.70
C ALA A 384 24.85 17.37 -0.06
N THR A 385 24.30 18.31 0.69
CA THR A 385 25.08 19.25 1.49
C THR A 385 25.17 18.74 2.92
N LEU A 386 26.36 18.78 3.50
CA LEU A 386 26.62 18.48 4.91
C LEU A 386 27.33 19.68 5.54
N ASP A 387 26.76 20.23 6.60
CA ASP A 387 27.41 21.26 7.39
C ASP A 387 28.63 20.67 8.11
N GLY A 388 29.80 21.28 7.95
CA GLY A 388 31.03 20.84 8.61
C GLY A 388 31.01 21.02 10.14
N SER A 389 29.99 21.71 10.67
CA SER A 389 29.74 21.84 12.10
C SER A 389 28.69 20.87 12.65
N ALA A 390 28.08 20.02 11.80
CA ALA A 390 27.07 19.03 12.21
C ALA A 390 27.70 18.01 13.18
N PRO A 391 27.25 17.89 14.44
CA PRO A 391 27.83 16.92 15.36
C PRO A 391 27.63 15.48 14.89
N VAL A 392 28.68 14.67 14.98
CA VAL A 392 28.65 13.24 14.65
C VAL A 392 28.48 12.43 15.92
N PHE A 393 27.45 11.59 15.94
CA PHE A 393 27.17 10.66 17.03
C PHE A 393 27.37 9.23 16.54
N ALA A 394 28.38 8.55 17.07
CA ALA A 394 28.53 7.12 16.91
C ALA A 394 27.52 6.39 17.81
N LEU A 395 26.31 6.20 17.27
CA LEU A 395 25.24 5.45 17.95
C LEU A 395 25.66 4.00 18.21
N MET A 396 26.38 3.42 17.24
CA MET A 396 27.09 2.16 17.39
C MET A 396 28.39 2.22 16.56
N PRO A 397 29.56 2.30 17.23
CA PRO A 397 30.83 2.36 16.52
C PRO A 397 31.01 1.21 15.53
N GLY A 398 31.52 1.52 14.34
CA GLY A 398 31.74 0.60 13.24
C GLY A 398 30.49 0.21 12.46
N PHE A 399 29.30 0.70 12.86
CA PHE A 399 28.04 0.24 12.28
C PHE A 399 27.00 1.33 12.02
N LYS A 400 26.71 2.22 12.98
CA LYS A 400 25.61 3.19 12.87
C LYS A 400 25.98 4.54 13.46
N TRP A 401 25.66 5.59 12.73
CA TRP A 401 25.98 6.97 13.09
C TRP A 401 24.81 7.90 12.80
N ARG A 402 24.77 9.02 13.53
CA ARG A 402 23.88 10.14 13.26
C ARG A 402 24.70 11.41 13.08
N LEU A 403 24.38 12.21 12.07
CA LEU A 403 24.88 13.57 11.95
C LEU A 403 23.72 14.54 12.16
N ASP A 404 23.82 15.39 13.18
CA ASP A 404 22.79 16.38 13.49
C ASP A 404 23.09 17.68 12.72
N ASP A 405 22.76 17.68 11.43
CA ASP A 405 22.83 18.87 10.58
C ASP A 405 21.52 19.66 10.69
N GLU A 406 21.51 20.73 11.50
CA GLU A 406 20.32 21.57 11.70
C GLU A 406 19.84 22.26 10.42
N ARG A 407 20.71 22.46 9.43
CA ARG A 407 20.38 23.16 8.18
C ARG A 407 19.80 22.23 7.13
N ASN A 408 20.39 21.04 6.98
CA ASN A 408 20.06 20.09 5.92
C ASN A 408 19.24 18.88 6.41
N GLY A 409 18.95 18.83 7.71
CA GLY A 409 18.25 17.76 8.39
C GLY A 409 19.19 16.69 8.92
N PRO A 410 18.81 15.98 9.99
CA PRO A 410 19.63 14.92 10.54
C PRO A 410 19.83 13.80 9.50
N PHE A 411 21.08 13.34 9.40
CA PHE A 411 21.45 12.20 8.58
C PHE A 411 21.68 10.97 9.44
N MET A 412 21.13 9.85 9.02
CA MET A 412 21.36 8.55 9.65
C MET A 412 22.21 7.70 8.73
N LEU A 413 23.30 7.14 9.23
CA LEU A 413 24.25 6.34 8.45
C LEU A 413 24.31 4.94 9.02
N THR A 414 24.17 3.92 8.17
CA THR A 414 24.21 2.52 8.60
C THR A 414 25.09 1.69 7.67
N LEU A 415 26.02 0.91 8.22
CA LEU A 415 26.83 -0.05 7.48
C LEU A 415 25.99 -1.28 7.11
N LEU A 416 25.57 -1.38 5.84
CA LEU A 416 24.76 -2.47 5.33
C LEU A 416 25.42 -3.10 4.10
N ALA A 417 25.58 -4.42 4.10
CA ALA A 417 26.14 -5.19 2.99
C ALA A 417 27.47 -4.60 2.43
N GLY A 418 28.39 -4.21 3.33
CA GLY A 418 29.74 -3.75 2.98
C GLY A 418 29.85 -2.32 2.46
N ARG A 419 28.85 -1.45 2.70
CA ARG A 419 28.87 -0.01 2.41
C ARG A 419 28.08 0.75 3.47
N ILE A 420 28.39 2.04 3.66
CA ILE A 420 27.65 2.88 4.61
C ILE A 420 26.51 3.57 3.87
N GLU A 421 25.28 3.14 4.08
CA GLU A 421 24.10 3.75 3.47
C GLU A 421 23.69 4.99 4.27
N VAL A 422 23.48 6.10 3.57
CA VAL A 422 23.12 7.42 4.13
C VAL A 422 21.64 7.67 3.91
N PHE A 423 20.94 8.01 4.99
CA PHE A 423 19.51 8.29 5.02
C PHE A 423 19.26 9.69 5.58
N ARG A 424 18.15 10.31 5.19
CA ARG A 424 17.66 11.56 5.76
C ARG A 424 16.25 11.36 6.28
N GLU A 425 15.94 11.97 7.42
CA GLU A 425 14.57 12.02 7.93
C GLU A 425 13.64 12.73 6.93
N THR A 426 12.44 12.20 6.77
CA THR A 426 11.44 12.72 5.85
C THR A 426 10.41 13.54 6.62
N ALA A 427 9.85 14.54 5.95
CA ALA A 427 8.70 15.28 6.48
C ALA A 427 7.38 14.50 6.36
N LEU A 428 7.39 13.37 5.64
CA LEU A 428 6.22 12.53 5.44
C LEU A 428 6.13 11.50 6.57
N PRO A 429 4.93 11.15 7.04
CA PRO A 429 4.78 10.10 8.04
C PRO A 429 5.28 8.75 7.48
N PRO A 430 5.68 7.81 8.33
CA PRO A 430 5.90 6.42 7.91
C PRO A 430 4.64 5.79 7.31
N ALA A 431 4.82 4.71 6.55
CA ALA A 431 3.72 3.91 6.02
C ALA A 431 2.97 3.15 7.12
N CYS A 432 1.69 2.90 6.86
CA CYS A 432 0.88 1.98 7.65
C CYS A 432 0.71 0.67 6.88
N LEU A 433 1.26 -0.40 7.42
CA LEU A 433 1.18 -1.78 6.95
C LEU A 433 0.36 -2.65 7.93
N SER A 434 -0.58 -2.04 8.65
CA SER A 434 -1.37 -2.77 9.65
C SER A 434 -2.22 -3.87 9.01
N GLY A 435 -2.21 -5.07 9.59
CA GLY A 435 -3.05 -6.18 9.15
C GLY A 435 -2.68 -6.82 7.79
N ILE A 436 -1.52 -6.49 7.22
CA ILE A 436 -1.07 -7.09 5.95
C ILE A 436 -0.93 -8.61 6.04
N LEU A 437 -1.08 -9.29 4.90
CA LEU A 437 -0.65 -10.67 4.72
C LEU A 437 0.66 -10.68 3.92
N ALA A 438 1.74 -11.16 4.54
CA ALA A 438 3.09 -11.15 4.00
C ALA A 438 3.72 -12.56 4.02
N PHE A 439 2.99 -13.55 3.48
CA PHE A 439 3.49 -14.92 3.39
C PHE A 439 4.68 -15.01 2.42
N GLY A 440 5.85 -15.48 2.87
CA GLY A 440 7.05 -15.59 2.03
C GLY A 440 7.55 -14.26 1.44
N THR A 441 7.19 -13.13 2.05
CA THR A 441 7.56 -11.79 1.57
C THR A 441 8.98 -11.45 1.98
N LYS A 442 9.77 -10.92 1.06
CA LYS A 442 11.16 -10.51 1.31
C LYS A 442 11.23 -9.02 1.54
N ALA A 443 11.93 -8.56 2.56
CA ALA A 443 12.15 -7.14 2.82
C ALA A 443 13.58 -6.86 3.26
N SER A 444 14.55 -7.55 2.63
CA SER A 444 15.97 -7.39 2.94
C SER A 444 16.42 -5.93 2.78
N GLY A 445 16.90 -5.33 3.86
CA GLY A 445 17.35 -3.94 3.89
C GLY A 445 16.24 -2.90 3.71
N ALA A 446 14.97 -3.26 3.87
CA ALA A 446 13.87 -2.30 3.79
C ALA A 446 13.94 -1.27 4.94
N GLY A 447 13.69 0.00 4.63
CA GLY A 447 13.56 1.06 5.62
C GLY A 447 12.14 1.12 6.14
N LEU A 448 11.90 0.68 7.38
CA LEU A 448 10.59 0.56 8.03
C LEU A 448 10.53 1.36 9.35
N SER A 449 11.43 2.31 9.57
CA SER A 449 11.53 3.06 10.82
C SER A 449 10.26 3.86 11.10
N GLY A 450 9.62 3.60 12.25
CA GLY A 450 8.35 4.20 12.66
C GLY A 450 7.13 3.69 11.90
N ALA A 451 7.29 2.74 10.97
CA ALA A 451 6.16 2.16 10.24
C ALA A 451 5.25 1.36 11.18
N ASP A 452 3.95 1.35 10.87
CA ASP A 452 2.96 0.57 11.61
C ASP A 452 2.75 -0.79 10.94
N LEU A 453 3.31 -1.84 11.50
CA LEU A 453 3.12 -3.24 11.13
C LEU A 453 2.26 -4.01 12.17
N SER A 454 1.45 -3.32 12.98
CA SER A 454 0.59 -4.00 13.95
C SER A 454 -0.36 -4.96 13.24
N PHE A 455 -0.61 -6.12 13.84
CA PHE A 455 -1.42 -7.20 13.26
C PHE A 455 -0.90 -7.77 11.92
N ALA A 456 0.32 -7.42 11.49
CA ALA A 456 0.91 -7.99 10.27
C ALA A 456 1.11 -9.51 10.43
N ARG A 457 0.84 -10.25 9.36
CA ARG A 457 1.07 -11.69 9.26
C ARG A 457 2.23 -11.94 8.31
N TRP A 458 3.45 -11.97 8.83
CA TRP A 458 4.68 -12.06 8.05
C TRP A 458 5.41 -13.34 8.38
N TYR A 459 5.20 -14.41 7.60
CA TYR A 459 5.65 -15.76 7.94
C TYR A 459 5.84 -16.61 6.69
N GLY A 460 6.32 -17.83 6.85
CA GLY A 460 6.47 -18.80 5.76
C GLY A 460 7.84 -18.77 5.10
N ASP A 461 8.08 -19.76 4.24
CA ASP A 461 9.39 -19.99 3.66
C ASP A 461 9.89 -18.79 2.85
N GLY A 462 11.08 -18.31 3.18
CA GLY A 462 11.70 -17.14 2.53
C GLY A 462 11.15 -15.80 2.99
N ALA A 463 10.31 -15.75 4.04
CA ALA A 463 9.86 -14.49 4.62
C ALA A 463 10.98 -13.82 5.40
N THR A 464 11.38 -12.60 4.99
CA THR A 464 12.51 -11.89 5.58
C THR A 464 12.22 -10.42 5.86
N LEU A 465 12.87 -9.94 6.91
CA LEU A 465 13.08 -8.56 7.36
C LEU A 465 14.57 -8.40 7.75
N ASP A 466 15.45 -9.17 7.09
CA ASP A 466 16.89 -9.17 7.35
C ASP A 466 17.50 -7.83 6.96
N HIS A 467 18.41 -7.31 7.79
CA HIS A 467 19.02 -5.99 7.61
C HIS A 467 18.02 -4.81 7.54
N ALA A 468 16.74 -5.02 7.86
CA ALA A 468 15.74 -3.96 7.81
C ALA A 468 15.93 -2.94 8.95
N ASP A 469 15.66 -1.66 8.66
CA ASP A 469 15.57 -0.62 9.69
C ASP A 469 14.16 -0.59 10.26
N LEU A 470 13.94 -1.23 11.41
CA LEU A 470 12.66 -1.27 12.12
C LEU A 470 12.69 -0.36 13.36
N GLU A 471 13.54 0.67 13.39
CA GLU A 471 13.61 1.59 14.53
C GLU A 471 12.23 2.18 14.85
N ASN A 472 11.77 2.08 16.10
CA ASN A 472 10.47 2.56 16.54
C ASN A 472 9.26 2.03 15.73
N ALA A 473 9.41 0.97 14.93
CA ALA A 473 8.30 0.37 14.21
C ALA A 473 7.33 -0.30 15.19
N ALA A 474 6.03 -0.22 14.91
CA ALA A 474 5.01 -0.92 15.67
C ALA A 474 4.77 -2.30 15.04
N LEU A 475 5.07 -3.39 15.74
CA LEU A 475 4.85 -4.76 15.26
C LEU A 475 3.85 -5.52 16.15
N SER A 476 3.14 -4.81 17.03
CA SER A 476 2.33 -5.41 18.08
C SER A 476 1.18 -6.26 17.53
N ASN A 477 0.85 -7.34 18.24
CA ASN A 477 -0.15 -8.34 17.84
C ASN A 477 0.15 -9.01 16.47
N GLY A 478 1.40 -8.94 15.99
CA GLY A 478 1.80 -9.52 14.73
C GLY A 478 2.16 -11.00 14.82
N PHE A 479 2.22 -11.66 13.66
CA PHE A 479 2.59 -13.08 13.53
C PHE A 479 3.84 -13.20 12.66
N PHE A 480 4.96 -13.58 13.27
CA PHE A 480 6.31 -13.58 12.73
C PHE A 480 7.01 -14.94 12.91
N VAL A 481 6.31 -16.02 12.56
CA VAL A 481 6.83 -17.39 12.73
C VAL A 481 7.83 -17.74 11.63
N GLY A 482 9.03 -18.16 12.06
CA GLY A 482 10.14 -18.51 11.16
C GLY A 482 10.78 -17.32 10.44
N THR A 483 10.30 -16.11 10.69
CA THR A 483 10.68 -14.89 9.97
C THR A 483 12.13 -14.51 10.25
N ASP A 484 12.84 -14.14 9.19
CA ASP A 484 14.25 -13.79 9.28
C ASP A 484 14.46 -12.30 9.53
N PHE A 485 14.85 -11.93 10.75
CA PHE A 485 15.25 -10.59 11.16
C PHE A 485 16.77 -10.46 11.29
N THR A 486 17.56 -11.34 10.68
CA THR A 486 19.03 -11.34 10.85
C THR A 486 19.60 -9.95 10.58
N GLN A 487 20.37 -9.43 11.54
CA GLN A 487 20.97 -8.09 11.51
C GLN A 487 19.99 -6.92 11.30
N ALA A 488 18.71 -7.12 11.59
CA ALA A 488 17.73 -6.03 11.61
C ALA A 488 17.97 -5.08 12.79
N PHE A 489 17.65 -3.82 12.59
CA PHE A 489 17.71 -2.80 13.62
C PHE A 489 16.35 -2.64 14.29
N LEU A 490 16.23 -3.01 15.57
CA LEU A 490 14.95 -3.13 16.26
C LEU A 490 14.80 -2.14 17.42
N SER A 491 15.70 -1.17 17.57
CA SER A 491 15.69 -0.26 18.73
C SER A 491 14.37 0.52 18.80
N GLY A 492 13.72 0.49 19.97
CA GLY A 492 12.42 1.13 20.19
C GLY A 492 11.22 0.45 19.50
N ALA A 493 11.43 -0.63 18.74
CA ALA A 493 10.35 -1.36 18.09
C ALA A 493 9.40 -2.03 19.11
N ASP A 494 8.13 -2.17 18.76
CA ASP A 494 7.11 -2.75 19.66
C ASP A 494 6.56 -4.08 19.13
N PHE A 495 7.04 -5.20 19.67
CA PHE A 495 6.55 -6.55 19.42
C PHE A 495 5.50 -7.02 20.44
N SER A 496 4.88 -6.13 21.22
CA SER A 496 3.95 -6.55 22.28
C SER A 496 2.82 -7.44 21.76
N ASN A 497 2.50 -8.52 22.50
CA ASN A 497 1.51 -9.55 22.16
C ASN A 497 1.71 -10.25 20.80
N SER A 498 2.92 -10.20 20.23
CA SER A 498 3.22 -10.84 18.94
C SER A 498 3.66 -12.29 19.09
N VAL A 499 3.59 -13.06 18.01
CA VAL A 499 4.08 -14.44 17.95
C VAL A 499 5.37 -14.49 17.13
N LEU A 500 6.48 -14.85 17.75
CA LEU A 500 7.83 -14.88 17.15
C LEU A 500 8.42 -16.30 17.11
N CYS A 501 7.60 -17.34 17.07
CA CYS A 501 8.09 -18.71 17.15
C CYS A 501 9.11 -19.03 16.05
N GLN A 502 10.29 -19.55 16.42
CA GLN A 502 11.39 -19.88 15.50
C GLN A 502 11.88 -18.72 14.62
N ALA A 503 11.60 -17.47 14.98
CA ALA A 503 12.16 -16.32 14.28
C ALA A 503 13.70 -16.33 14.35
N LYS A 504 14.36 -15.82 13.31
CA LYS A 504 15.82 -15.68 13.28
C LYS A 504 16.15 -14.23 13.61
N MET A 505 16.72 -13.99 14.77
CA MET A 505 17.13 -12.66 15.22
C MET A 505 18.65 -12.63 15.45
N ALA A 506 19.40 -13.33 14.59
CA ALA A 506 20.84 -13.40 14.74
C ALA A 506 21.44 -12.02 14.42
N GLY A 507 22.31 -11.51 15.29
CA GLY A 507 22.93 -10.20 15.07
C GLY A 507 21.99 -9.00 15.12
N VAL A 508 20.75 -9.14 15.59
CA VAL A 508 19.85 -7.98 15.72
C VAL A 508 20.41 -6.96 16.69
N LEU A 509 20.15 -5.70 16.41
CA LEU A 509 20.63 -4.59 17.23
C LEU A 509 19.47 -3.92 17.94
N VAL A 510 19.43 -4.07 19.26
CA VAL A 510 18.52 -3.39 20.17
C VAL A 510 19.32 -2.58 21.18
N THR A 511 19.14 -1.27 21.08
CA THR A 511 19.75 -0.23 21.94
C THR A 511 18.64 0.75 22.36
N ALA A 512 18.99 1.78 23.13
CA ALA A 512 18.05 2.87 23.37
C ALA A 512 17.74 3.54 22.03
N GLY A 513 16.48 3.50 21.58
CA GLY A 513 16.08 4.13 20.32
C GLY A 513 16.34 5.64 20.34
N ALA A 514 16.32 6.31 19.18
CA ALA A 514 16.59 7.76 19.08
C ALA A 514 15.74 8.65 20.02
N GLY A 515 14.57 8.17 20.48
CA GLY A 515 13.70 8.83 21.46
C GLY A 515 13.77 8.27 22.89
N GLY A 516 14.77 7.45 23.23
CA GLY A 516 14.87 6.75 24.53
C GLY A 516 13.88 5.60 24.70
N GLY A 517 13.13 5.25 23.65
CA GLY A 517 12.19 4.14 23.64
C GLY A 517 12.89 2.79 23.74
N MET A 518 12.39 1.94 24.63
CA MET A 518 12.83 0.55 24.76
C MET A 518 12.14 -0.32 23.72
N THR A 519 12.83 -1.31 23.17
CA THR A 519 12.22 -2.33 22.32
C THR A 519 11.34 -3.22 23.18
N ARG A 520 10.05 -3.35 22.87
CA ARG A 520 9.10 -4.08 23.72
C ARG A 520 8.77 -5.44 23.13
N PHE A 521 8.81 -6.47 23.96
CA PHE A 521 8.30 -7.81 23.67
C PHE A 521 7.19 -8.17 24.65
N ALA A 522 6.45 -7.18 25.16
CA ALA A 522 5.56 -7.39 26.29
C ALA A 522 4.40 -8.34 25.92
N GLY A 523 4.23 -9.46 26.63
CA GLY A 523 3.22 -10.48 26.28
C GLY A 523 3.51 -11.26 24.99
N ALA A 524 4.68 -11.08 24.37
CA ALA A 524 5.02 -11.76 23.12
C ALA A 524 5.40 -13.24 23.34
N ALA A 525 5.05 -14.11 22.40
CA ALA A 525 5.51 -15.50 22.37
C ALA A 525 6.85 -15.60 21.64
N VAL A 526 7.96 -15.69 22.39
CA VAL A 526 9.35 -15.66 21.89
C VAL A 526 9.99 -17.05 22.03
N ALA A 527 9.37 -18.05 21.39
CA ALA A 527 9.76 -19.45 21.53
C ALA A 527 10.74 -19.87 20.41
N GLY A 528 11.90 -20.43 20.75
CA GLY A 528 12.86 -20.96 19.77
C GLY A 528 13.50 -19.90 18.87
N VAL A 529 13.47 -18.63 19.27
CA VAL A 529 14.09 -17.52 18.53
C VAL A 529 15.60 -17.62 18.61
N ASN A 530 16.27 -17.48 17.47
CA ASN A 530 17.72 -17.44 17.42
C ASN A 530 18.24 -16.01 17.68
N PHE A 531 18.71 -15.73 18.89
CA PHE A 531 19.35 -14.45 19.25
C PHE A 531 20.89 -14.50 19.21
N SER A 532 21.50 -15.45 18.50
CA SER A 532 22.97 -15.53 18.41
C SER A 532 23.56 -14.20 17.92
N GLN A 533 24.60 -13.71 18.60
CA GLN A 533 25.24 -12.41 18.28
C GLN A 533 24.31 -11.18 18.36
N ALA A 534 23.10 -11.32 18.91
CA ALA A 534 22.20 -10.18 19.11
C ALA A 534 22.67 -9.28 20.25
N THR A 535 22.42 -7.98 20.10
CA THR A 535 22.58 -6.98 21.16
C THR A 535 21.21 -6.58 21.67
N LEU A 536 20.94 -6.74 22.98
CA LEU A 536 19.63 -6.51 23.60
C LEU A 536 19.66 -5.52 24.77
N LEU A 537 20.39 -4.40 24.62
CA LEU A 537 20.68 -3.46 25.71
C LEU A 537 19.44 -2.75 26.27
N SER A 538 18.40 -2.56 25.47
CA SER A 538 17.17 -1.85 25.87
C SER A 538 15.91 -2.60 25.46
N ALA A 539 15.93 -3.92 25.55
CA ALA A 539 14.77 -4.78 25.32
C ALA A 539 13.97 -5.00 26.61
N GLN A 540 12.64 -4.94 26.52
CA GLN A 540 11.71 -5.26 27.61
C GLN A 540 10.96 -6.56 27.29
N PHE A 541 11.15 -7.59 28.12
CA PHE A 541 10.49 -8.89 27.96
C PHE A 541 9.36 -9.11 28.99
N TYR A 542 8.69 -8.04 29.40
CA TYR A 542 7.64 -8.10 30.41
C TYR A 542 6.49 -9.05 29.98
N ARG A 543 6.27 -10.16 30.70
CA ARG A 543 5.30 -11.22 30.34
C ARG A 543 5.55 -11.90 28.99
N ALA A 544 6.74 -11.77 28.42
CA ALA A 544 7.08 -12.52 27.22
C ALA A 544 7.23 -14.01 27.55
N MET A 545 6.67 -14.89 26.72
CA MET A 545 6.86 -16.33 26.84
C MET A 545 8.18 -16.71 26.18
N VAL A 546 9.24 -16.84 26.98
CA VAL A 546 10.60 -17.12 26.50
C VAL A 546 10.96 -18.56 26.82
N ALA A 547 11.20 -19.38 25.80
CA ALA A 547 11.74 -20.73 25.96
C ALA A 547 13.18 -20.75 25.45
N THR A 548 14.17 -20.84 26.36
CA THR A 548 15.59 -20.90 25.96
C THR A 548 16.35 -21.95 26.78
N GLY A 549 17.20 -22.74 26.11
CA GLY A 549 18.06 -23.75 26.74
C GLY A 549 19.37 -23.18 27.34
N LYS A 550 19.61 -21.87 27.29
CA LYS A 550 20.76 -21.18 27.93
C LYS A 550 20.45 -19.79 28.49
N GLY A 551 19.19 -19.31 28.42
CA GLY A 551 18.80 -17.96 28.85
C GLY A 551 19.09 -16.86 27.84
N VAL A 552 18.16 -15.91 27.67
CA VAL A 552 18.42 -14.56 27.15
C VAL A 552 18.57 -13.65 28.38
N PRO A 553 19.58 -12.76 28.45
CA PRO A 553 19.67 -11.83 29.55
C PRO A 553 18.46 -10.90 29.54
N ILE A 554 17.69 -10.92 30.62
CA ILE A 554 16.48 -10.11 30.80
C ILE A 554 16.79 -8.68 31.26
N LEU A 555 18.02 -8.46 31.74
CA LEU A 555 18.53 -7.16 32.15
C LEU A 555 20.07 -7.16 32.05
N ILE A 556 20.66 -6.01 31.73
CA ILE A 556 22.11 -5.82 31.74
C ILE A 556 22.44 -4.74 32.75
N LEU A 557 23.27 -5.05 33.74
CA LEU A 557 23.69 -4.11 34.76
C LEU A 557 25.03 -3.46 34.36
N PRO A 558 25.21 -2.16 34.63
CA PRO A 558 26.48 -1.49 34.40
C PRO A 558 27.61 -2.03 35.30
N GLY A 559 28.84 -1.92 34.80
CA GLY A 559 30.07 -2.44 35.45
C GLY A 559 30.30 -1.93 36.88
N ASP A 560 29.75 -0.76 37.20
CA ASP A 560 29.84 -0.10 38.51
C ASP A 560 28.99 -0.78 39.60
N GLN A 561 28.07 -1.69 39.24
CA GLN A 561 27.28 -2.45 40.20
C GLN A 561 28.06 -3.62 40.81
N LYS A 562 29.21 -4.01 40.23
CA LYS A 562 30.03 -5.15 40.71
C LYS A 562 30.38 -5.07 42.21
N PRO A 563 30.93 -3.94 42.71
CA PRO A 563 31.37 -3.85 44.10
C PRO A 563 30.17 -3.92 45.05
N LYS A 564 29.00 -3.40 44.62
CA LYS A 564 27.76 -3.40 45.40
C LYS A 564 27.16 -4.80 45.47
N LEU A 565 27.02 -5.49 44.34
CA LEU A 565 26.55 -6.88 44.31
C LEU A 565 27.47 -7.82 45.10
N ALA A 566 28.78 -7.62 45.03
CA ALA A 566 29.75 -8.36 45.83
C ALA A 566 29.64 -8.08 47.34
N ALA A 567 29.21 -6.88 47.73
CA ALA A 567 28.94 -6.50 49.12
C ALA A 567 27.53 -6.90 49.60
N GLY A 568 26.72 -7.56 48.76
CA GLY A 568 25.33 -7.89 49.08
C GLY A 568 24.38 -6.68 49.02
N ASP A 569 24.82 -5.55 48.47
CA ASP A 569 24.03 -4.32 48.37
C ASP A 569 23.23 -4.27 47.06
N LEU A 570 21.91 -4.31 47.19
CA LEU A 570 20.95 -4.20 46.08
C LEU A 570 20.47 -2.77 45.80
N SER A 571 20.86 -1.77 46.60
CA SER A 571 20.33 -0.41 46.50
C SER A 571 20.59 0.27 45.15
N GLY A 572 21.74 -0.03 44.53
CA GLY A 572 22.08 0.46 43.19
C GLY A 572 21.38 -0.29 42.05
N ALA A 573 21.08 -1.57 42.24
CA ALA A 573 20.43 -2.41 41.25
C ALA A 573 18.89 -2.28 41.29
N ALA A 574 18.29 -2.04 42.46
CA ALA A 574 16.84 -2.01 42.63
C ALA A 574 16.11 -1.03 41.69
N PRO A 575 16.59 0.22 41.48
CA PRO A 575 15.97 1.13 40.52
C PRO A 575 16.07 0.64 39.06
N LEU A 576 17.17 -0.03 38.69
CA LEU A 576 17.39 -0.58 37.34
C LEU A 576 16.46 -1.76 37.08
N PHE A 577 16.30 -2.64 38.06
CA PHE A 577 15.34 -3.75 38.04
C PHE A 577 13.89 -3.25 37.97
N ALA A 578 13.53 -2.24 38.75
CA ALA A 578 12.20 -1.62 38.71
C ALA A 578 11.91 -0.95 37.34
N ALA A 579 12.87 -0.21 36.79
CA ALA A 579 12.76 0.42 35.46
C ALA A 579 12.64 -0.61 34.32
N ALA A 580 13.25 -1.78 34.48
CA ALA A 580 13.12 -2.90 33.55
C ALA A 580 11.83 -3.71 33.72
N GLY A 581 10.99 -3.39 34.72
CA GLY A 581 9.73 -4.11 34.99
C GLY A 581 9.87 -5.36 35.85
N TYR A 582 10.99 -5.51 36.57
CA TYR A 582 11.32 -6.66 37.42
C TYR A 582 11.62 -6.24 38.87
N PRO A 583 10.65 -5.67 39.63
CA PRO A 583 10.92 -5.13 40.96
C PRO A 583 11.33 -6.23 41.97
N PHE A 584 12.19 -5.86 42.91
CA PHE A 584 12.55 -6.72 44.04
C PHE A 584 11.44 -6.80 45.08
N GLY A 585 11.25 -7.98 45.65
CA GLY A 585 10.44 -8.20 46.85
C GLY A 585 11.11 -7.69 48.12
N ALA A 586 10.34 -7.59 49.20
CA ALA A 586 10.76 -6.99 50.48
C ALA A 586 11.94 -7.68 51.19
N ARG A 587 12.37 -8.86 50.72
CA ARG A 587 13.47 -9.66 51.28
C ARG A 587 14.49 -10.10 50.24
N ALA A 588 14.61 -9.37 49.12
CA ALA A 588 15.57 -9.74 48.10
C ALA A 588 17.00 -9.75 48.66
N SER A 589 17.78 -10.78 48.32
CA SER A 589 19.15 -10.96 48.82
C SER A 589 20.07 -11.50 47.72
N VAL A 590 21.37 -11.24 47.86
CA VAL A 590 22.39 -11.67 46.88
C VAL A 590 23.35 -12.67 47.54
N SER A 591 23.65 -13.77 46.85
CA SER A 591 24.67 -14.73 47.24
C SER A 591 25.67 -14.97 46.09
N THR A 592 26.87 -15.45 46.43
CA THR A 592 27.96 -15.70 45.46
C THR A 592 28.23 -17.20 45.32
N VAL A 593 28.04 -17.75 44.11
CA VAL A 593 28.33 -19.15 43.74
C VAL A 593 28.74 -19.21 42.26
N ASP A 594 30.03 -19.14 41.90
CA ASP A 594 30.59 -19.06 40.51
C ASP A 594 30.03 -17.94 39.58
N PHE A 595 28.93 -17.31 39.97
CA PHE A 595 28.11 -16.23 39.43
C PHE A 595 27.25 -15.70 40.61
N TRP A 596 26.56 -14.56 40.47
CA TRP A 596 25.68 -14.09 41.56
C TRP A 596 24.28 -14.68 41.40
N GLN A 597 23.68 -15.10 42.51
CA GLN A 597 22.24 -15.40 42.56
C GLN A 597 21.54 -14.32 43.36
N ILE A 598 20.43 -13.81 42.83
CA ILE A 598 19.53 -12.91 43.55
C ILE A 598 18.29 -13.70 43.90
N ASP A 599 18.06 -13.94 45.18
CA ASP A 599 16.81 -14.51 45.67
C ASP A 599 15.74 -13.42 45.67
N ASN A 600 14.64 -13.68 44.96
CA ASN A 600 13.49 -12.79 44.88
C ASN A 600 12.20 -13.52 45.28
N ALA A 601 12.30 -14.54 46.14
CA ALA A 601 11.16 -15.39 46.52
C ALA A 601 10.00 -14.63 47.15
N ALA A 602 10.26 -13.51 47.84
CA ALA A 602 9.24 -12.70 48.52
C ALA A 602 8.53 -11.67 47.62
N VAL A 603 8.74 -11.70 46.29
CA VAL A 603 8.07 -10.78 45.37
C VAL A 603 6.55 -11.02 45.36
N THR A 604 5.76 -9.96 45.48
CA THR A 604 4.29 -10.10 45.44
C THR A 604 3.74 -10.15 44.03
N ASP A 605 4.52 -9.69 43.04
CA ASP A 605 4.21 -9.85 41.63
C ASP A 605 4.37 -11.34 41.23
N PRO A 606 3.27 -12.04 40.88
CA PRO A 606 3.33 -13.46 40.52
C PRO A 606 4.09 -13.71 39.22
N THR A 607 4.41 -12.67 38.44
CA THR A 607 5.09 -12.74 37.14
C THR A 607 6.58 -12.39 37.17
N ALA A 608 7.07 -11.85 38.29
CA ALA A 608 8.50 -11.57 38.46
C ALA A 608 9.29 -12.88 38.72
N PRO A 609 10.48 -13.07 38.11
CA PRO A 609 11.31 -14.22 38.43
C PRO A 609 11.60 -14.28 39.92
N ARG A 610 11.38 -15.46 40.50
CA ARG A 610 11.60 -15.71 41.92
C ARG A 610 13.07 -15.85 42.27
N ALA A 611 13.92 -16.01 41.26
CA ALA A 611 15.37 -15.98 41.41
C ALA A 611 16.00 -15.47 40.12
N TYR A 612 17.07 -14.68 40.24
CA TYR A 612 17.87 -14.22 39.12
C TYR A 612 19.28 -14.77 39.20
N ARG A 613 19.89 -15.01 38.04
CA ARG A 613 21.29 -15.41 37.89
C ARG A 613 22.02 -14.28 37.19
N VAL A 614 23.07 -13.76 37.78
CA VAL A 614 23.86 -12.66 37.20
C VAL A 614 25.24 -13.20 36.81
N GLU A 615 25.56 -13.15 35.52
CA GLU A 615 26.86 -13.57 34.99
C GLU A 615 27.71 -12.36 34.58
N THR A 616 29.03 -12.54 34.55
CA THR A 616 30.00 -11.51 34.17
C THR A 616 30.24 -11.51 32.66
N ALA A 617 30.13 -10.34 32.03
CA ALA A 617 30.64 -10.07 30.69
C ALA A 617 31.82 -9.08 30.75
N ALA A 618 32.44 -8.76 29.60
CA ALA A 618 33.68 -7.98 29.56
C ALA A 618 33.64 -6.62 30.28
N THR A 619 32.49 -5.91 30.24
CA THR A 619 32.32 -4.58 30.87
C THR A 619 30.97 -4.41 31.58
N THR A 620 30.10 -5.42 31.54
CA THR A 620 28.72 -5.39 32.05
C THR A 620 28.36 -6.70 32.74
N PHE A 621 27.22 -6.73 33.42
CA PHE A 621 26.68 -7.96 34.00
C PHE A 621 25.38 -8.34 33.31
N LEU A 622 25.23 -9.62 32.99
CA LEU A 622 24.06 -10.17 32.33
C LEU A 622 23.17 -10.82 33.38
N VAL A 623 21.93 -10.37 33.52
CA VAL A 623 20.93 -10.94 34.43
C VAL A 623 20.04 -11.89 33.67
N PHE A 624 19.90 -13.11 34.15
CA PHE A 624 19.07 -14.19 33.63
C PHE A 624 18.03 -14.59 34.65
N ASP A 625 16.94 -15.21 34.20
CA ASP A 625 16.05 -15.98 35.08
C ASP A 625 16.78 -17.26 35.53
N ALA A 626 16.92 -17.45 36.85
CA ALA A 626 17.66 -18.57 37.42
C ALA A 626 16.84 -19.86 37.53
N LYS A 627 15.50 -19.80 37.40
CA LYS A 627 14.61 -20.95 37.51
C LYS A 627 13.89 -21.11 36.19
N SER A 628 14.53 -21.82 35.27
CA SER A 628 14.06 -22.08 33.91
C SER A 628 12.64 -22.64 33.89
N GLY A 629 11.64 -21.77 33.70
CA GLY A 629 10.25 -22.15 33.45
C GLY A 629 9.29 -20.99 33.18
N VAL A 630 8.43 -21.15 32.18
CA VAL A 630 7.32 -20.26 31.84
C VAL A 630 6.22 -20.41 32.89
N PHE A 631 5.97 -19.40 33.73
CA PHE A 631 4.82 -19.42 34.65
C PHE A 631 3.52 -19.68 33.88
N LEU A 632 2.79 -20.73 34.29
CA LEU A 632 1.55 -21.16 33.65
C LEU A 632 0.33 -20.67 34.44
N PHE A 633 0.27 -20.97 35.74
CA PHE A 633 -0.84 -20.63 36.63
C PHE A 633 -0.50 -20.93 38.12
N GLN A 634 -1.36 -20.44 39.02
CA GLN A 634 -1.32 -20.77 40.45
C GLN A 634 -2.25 -21.96 40.75
N LEU A 635 -1.71 -22.93 41.47
CA LEU A 635 -2.44 -24.04 42.06
C LEU A 635 -2.85 -23.68 43.50
N ALA A 636 -4.01 -24.17 43.91
CA ALA A 636 -4.42 -24.05 45.29
C ALA A 636 -3.44 -24.81 46.20
N LYS A 637 -3.12 -24.25 47.38
CA LYS A 637 -2.21 -24.90 48.35
C LYS A 637 -2.65 -26.31 48.76
N THR A 638 -3.95 -26.60 48.65
CA THR A 638 -4.53 -27.93 48.86
C THR A 638 -3.99 -29.00 47.90
N SER A 639 -3.55 -28.60 46.69
CA SER A 639 -2.94 -29.49 45.69
C SER A 639 -1.55 -30.00 46.07
N ALA A 640 -0.93 -29.48 47.15
CA ALA A 640 0.38 -29.94 47.62
C ALA A 640 0.37 -31.43 48.01
N THR A 641 -0.76 -31.93 48.51
CA THR A 641 -0.91 -33.35 48.86
C THR A 641 -0.97 -34.26 47.63
N ASP A 642 -1.50 -33.76 46.51
CA ASP A 642 -1.55 -34.48 45.24
C ASP A 642 -0.19 -34.51 44.52
N LEU A 643 0.65 -33.48 44.69
CA LEU A 643 1.99 -33.42 44.12
C LEU A 643 2.99 -34.38 44.80
N LYS A 644 2.66 -34.90 45.99
CA LYS A 644 3.48 -35.93 46.68
C LYS A 644 3.23 -37.36 46.15
N LYS A 645 2.25 -37.55 45.26
CA LYS A 645 1.97 -38.84 44.62
C LYS A 645 2.92 -39.07 43.45
N PRO A 646 3.27 -40.32 43.11
CA PRO A 646 4.18 -40.62 41.99
C PRO A 646 3.58 -40.32 40.62
N THR A 647 2.26 -40.16 40.51
CA THR A 647 1.55 -39.79 39.28
C THR A 647 0.42 -38.80 39.57
N ALA A 648 0.04 -38.02 38.55
CA ALA A 648 -1.02 -37.02 38.66
C ALA A 648 -2.37 -37.62 39.05
N SER A 649 -2.98 -37.10 40.13
CA SER A 649 -4.31 -37.51 40.57
C SER A 649 -5.43 -36.90 39.70
N ALA A 650 -6.64 -37.47 39.77
CA ALA A 650 -7.81 -36.91 39.07
C ALA A 650 -8.10 -35.46 39.49
N ALA A 651 -7.85 -35.11 40.75
CA ALA A 651 -8.01 -33.75 41.27
C ALA A 651 -6.96 -32.79 40.69
N LEU A 652 -5.69 -33.22 40.60
CA LEU A 652 -4.62 -32.44 39.98
C LEU A 652 -4.86 -32.23 38.49
N VAL A 653 -5.32 -33.29 37.79
CA VAL A 653 -5.71 -33.22 36.37
C VAL A 653 -6.88 -32.26 36.15
N ALA A 654 -7.88 -32.29 37.02
CA ALA A 654 -8.99 -31.35 36.98
C ALA A 654 -8.55 -29.91 37.27
N ALA A 655 -7.59 -29.71 38.19
CA ALA A 655 -7.03 -28.40 38.51
C ALA A 655 -6.24 -27.82 37.32
N PHE A 656 -5.40 -28.61 36.66
CA PHE A 656 -4.71 -28.22 35.42
C PHE A 656 -5.73 -27.86 34.33
N ARG A 657 -6.75 -28.72 34.13
CA ARG A 657 -7.81 -28.51 33.13
C ARG A 657 -8.61 -27.23 33.41
N GLY A 658 -8.94 -26.98 34.68
CA GLY A 658 -9.64 -25.76 35.12
C GLY A 658 -8.84 -24.48 34.89
N ASN A 659 -7.50 -24.59 34.81
CA ASN A 659 -6.60 -23.50 34.45
C ASN A 659 -6.23 -23.47 32.95
N GLY A 660 -6.90 -24.26 32.11
CA GLY A 660 -6.70 -24.27 30.65
C GLY A 660 -5.56 -25.16 30.15
N TYR A 661 -4.98 -26.00 31.01
CA TYR A 661 -3.88 -26.90 30.65
C TYR A 661 -4.31 -28.36 30.73
N ALA A 662 -4.05 -29.14 29.69
CA ALA A 662 -4.37 -30.56 29.68
C ALA A 662 -3.22 -31.37 30.28
N LEU A 663 -3.51 -32.05 31.41
CA LEU A 663 -2.58 -32.95 32.09
C LEU A 663 -3.11 -34.39 32.00
N ALA A 664 -2.25 -35.33 31.64
CA ALA A 664 -2.64 -36.73 31.51
C ALA A 664 -2.94 -37.37 32.87
N GLY A 665 -3.92 -38.27 32.91
CA GLY A 665 -4.42 -38.95 34.11
C GLY A 665 -3.41 -39.77 34.92
N GLN A 666 -2.18 -39.92 34.44
CA GLN A 666 -1.06 -40.66 35.06
C GLN A 666 0.30 -40.00 34.77
N ALA A 667 0.33 -38.69 34.50
CA ALA A 667 1.57 -37.96 34.26
C ALA A 667 2.55 -38.20 35.44
N PRO A 668 3.77 -38.71 35.20
CA PRO A 668 4.74 -38.95 36.28
C PRO A 668 5.09 -37.67 37.02
N ILE A 669 5.18 -37.77 38.34
CA ILE A 669 5.63 -36.68 39.22
C ILE A 669 6.89 -37.14 39.94
N ALA A 670 7.96 -36.36 39.80
CA ALA A 670 9.20 -36.52 40.56
C ALA A 670 9.31 -35.41 41.61
N GLY A 671 9.68 -35.77 42.83
CA GLY A 671 9.91 -34.81 43.92
C GLY A 671 11.40 -34.59 44.15
N ASP A 672 11.88 -33.37 43.89
CA ASP A 672 13.21 -32.87 44.25
C ASP A 672 13.03 -31.64 45.17
N ALA A 673 13.86 -30.59 45.03
CA ALA A 673 13.65 -29.27 45.66
C ALA A 673 12.36 -28.55 45.18
N TYR A 674 11.68 -29.10 44.18
CA TYR A 674 10.39 -28.72 43.62
C TYR A 674 9.74 -29.97 42.98
N PHE A 675 8.47 -29.90 42.58
CA PHE A 675 7.79 -31.02 41.92
C PHE A 675 7.94 -30.92 40.40
N SER A 676 8.39 -31.98 39.74
CA SER A 676 8.49 -32.04 38.28
C SER A 676 7.46 -33.00 37.70
N ILE A 677 6.60 -32.49 36.83
CA ILE A 677 5.53 -33.24 36.17
C ILE A 677 5.90 -33.45 34.70
N LEU A 678 5.88 -34.70 34.23
CA LEU A 678 6.10 -35.07 32.83
C LEU A 678 4.73 -35.31 32.16
N PRO A 679 4.17 -34.36 31.40
CA PRO A 679 2.91 -34.59 30.70
C PRO A 679 3.07 -35.68 29.63
N ALA A 680 2.05 -36.54 29.46
CA ALA A 680 2.08 -37.55 28.41
C ALA A 680 2.09 -36.89 27.03
N SER A 681 2.87 -37.47 26.10
CA SER A 681 3.22 -36.91 24.78
C SER A 681 2.05 -36.50 23.88
N SER A 682 0.81 -36.90 24.20
CA SER A 682 -0.37 -36.73 23.35
C SER A 682 -1.44 -35.76 23.87
N SER A 683 -1.20 -35.06 24.98
CA SER A 683 -2.30 -34.42 25.72
C SER A 683 -2.44 -32.91 25.57
N TYR A 684 -1.52 -32.20 24.91
CA TYR A 684 -1.53 -30.74 24.90
C TYR A 684 -2.38 -30.17 23.75
N GLY A 685 -3.44 -29.42 24.07
CA GLY A 685 -4.38 -28.84 23.09
C GLY A 685 -4.14 -27.39 22.70
N GLY A 686 -3.05 -26.76 23.15
CA GLY A 686 -2.65 -25.40 22.76
C GLY A 686 -1.54 -25.38 21.68
N PRO A 687 -1.17 -24.19 21.17
CA PRO A 687 -0.25 -24.04 20.03
C PRO A 687 1.24 -24.39 20.30
N TYR A 688 1.62 -24.75 21.53
CA TYR A 688 2.98 -25.17 21.92
C TYR A 688 2.95 -25.98 23.22
N GLY A 689 3.68 -27.10 23.35
CA GLY A 689 3.70 -27.93 24.56
C GLY A 689 5.03 -27.89 25.33
N PHE A 690 5.00 -28.28 26.60
CA PHE A 690 6.21 -28.46 27.44
C PHE A 690 6.39 -29.94 27.79
N SER A 691 7.60 -30.48 27.68
CA SER A 691 7.94 -31.85 28.09
C SER A 691 8.07 -31.99 29.61
N ARG A 692 8.11 -30.86 30.33
CA ARG A 692 8.23 -30.83 31.78
C ARG A 692 7.58 -29.58 32.37
N ILE A 693 6.79 -29.77 33.43
CA ILE A 693 6.19 -28.70 34.22
C ILE A 693 6.74 -28.77 35.65
N ALA A 694 7.43 -27.73 36.11
CA ALA A 694 7.91 -27.59 37.47
C ALA A 694 6.87 -26.87 38.33
N VAL A 695 6.59 -27.37 39.52
CA VAL A 695 5.70 -26.73 40.50
C VAL A 695 6.48 -26.42 41.77
N PHE A 696 6.48 -25.14 42.16
CA PHE A 696 7.18 -24.64 43.34
C PHE A 696 6.19 -24.26 44.43
N GLU A 697 6.53 -24.59 45.67
CA GLU A 697 5.79 -24.15 46.86
C GLU A 697 6.40 -22.86 47.41
N ASP A 698 5.55 -21.87 47.72
CA ASP A 698 5.93 -20.61 48.35
C ASP A 698 4.93 -20.19 49.46
N ASP A 699 5.19 -19.04 50.09
CA ASP A 699 4.34 -18.51 51.17
C ASP A 699 2.91 -18.19 50.70
N ALA A 700 2.70 -17.94 49.40
CA ALA A 700 1.42 -17.56 48.80
C ALA A 700 0.65 -18.75 48.18
N GLY A 701 1.30 -19.87 47.85
CA GLY A 701 0.66 -21.03 47.24
C GLY A 701 1.60 -21.96 46.48
N LEU A 702 1.11 -22.54 45.39
CA LEU A 702 1.87 -23.44 44.50
C LEU A 702 1.90 -22.85 43.09
N SER A 703 3.08 -22.48 42.58
CA SER A 703 3.21 -21.92 41.23
C SER A 703 3.67 -22.98 40.23
N ALA A 704 2.96 -23.15 39.11
CA ALA A 704 3.31 -24.10 38.04
C ALA A 704 4.00 -23.39 36.88
N HIS A 705 5.09 -23.98 36.36
CA HIS A 705 5.97 -23.40 35.33
C HIS A 705 6.36 -24.43 34.26
N GLY A 706 6.24 -24.12 32.98
CA GLY A 706 6.68 -24.97 31.86
C GLY A 706 8.17 -24.81 31.59
N THR A 707 8.97 -25.86 31.79
CA THR A 707 10.44 -25.76 31.92
C THR A 707 11.22 -26.23 30.70
N ASP A 708 10.73 -27.26 30.01
CA ASP A 708 11.34 -27.79 28.79
C ASP A 708 10.31 -27.70 27.66
N LEU A 709 10.55 -26.86 26.65
CA LEU A 709 9.67 -26.76 25.49
C LEU A 709 9.83 -28.03 24.63
N LEU A 710 8.72 -28.69 24.28
CA LEU A 710 8.75 -29.76 23.29
C LEU A 710 9.07 -29.13 21.93
N LEU A 711 10.28 -29.37 21.43
CA LEU A 711 10.69 -28.94 20.10
C LEU A 711 9.82 -29.67 19.05
N LEU A 712 9.32 -28.93 18.06
CA LEU A 712 8.74 -29.42 16.80
C LEU A 712 9.81 -30.19 15.99
N ARG A 713 10.23 -31.36 16.48
CA ARG A 713 11.12 -32.28 15.77
C ARG A 713 10.28 -33.47 15.37
N ASP A 714 9.70 -33.36 14.18
CA ASP A 714 9.25 -34.44 13.27
C ASP A 714 8.13 -33.93 12.35
N TRP A 715 8.36 -32.78 11.70
CA TRP A 715 7.56 -32.28 10.58
C TRP A 715 8.16 -32.74 9.24
N THR A 716 8.35 -34.05 9.07
CA THR A 716 8.80 -34.63 7.80
C THR A 716 7.65 -35.21 6.96
N ILE A 717 6.41 -35.20 7.45
CA ILE A 717 5.25 -35.63 6.66
C ILE A 717 4.05 -34.74 7.03
N LEU A 718 3.79 -33.70 6.22
CA LEU A 718 2.43 -33.19 6.02
C LEU A 718 1.54 -34.41 5.66
N PRO A 719 0.32 -34.56 6.20
CA PRO A 719 -0.63 -35.49 5.63
C PRO A 719 -0.91 -35.02 4.20
N GLN A 720 -0.37 -35.72 3.20
CA GLN A 720 -0.84 -35.55 1.83
C GLN A 720 -2.33 -35.95 1.81
N GLY A 721 -3.29 -35.11 1.45
CA GLY A 721 -3.21 -33.75 0.94
C GLY A 721 -4.19 -32.83 1.67
N ALA A 722 -3.95 -32.60 2.96
CA ALA A 722 -4.69 -31.63 3.77
C ALA A 722 -3.93 -30.29 3.83
N ALA A 723 -3.77 -29.66 2.67
CA ALA A 723 -3.48 -28.23 2.56
C ALA A 723 -4.76 -27.48 2.93
N PHE A 724 -5.08 -27.41 4.23
CA PHE A 724 -6.42 -27.04 4.69
C PHE A 724 -7.54 -27.64 3.82
N THR A 725 -7.69 -28.96 3.77
CA THR A 725 -8.92 -29.55 3.21
C THR A 725 -9.44 -30.71 4.05
N GLY A 726 -10.42 -30.39 4.91
CA GLY A 726 -11.49 -31.23 5.49
C GLY A 726 -11.06 -32.22 6.58
N SER A 727 -11.27 -31.96 7.88
CA SER A 727 -12.61 -32.15 8.49
C SER A 727 -12.82 -31.46 9.84
N ILE A 728 -12.02 -30.47 10.18
CA ILE A 728 -12.51 -29.38 11.03
C ILE A 728 -12.39 -28.16 10.13
N GLY A 729 -13.54 -27.68 9.65
CA GLY A 729 -13.55 -26.59 8.68
C GLY A 729 -12.79 -25.40 9.26
N PHE A 730 -12.25 -24.55 8.39
CA PHE A 730 -11.88 -23.19 8.78
C PHE A 730 -13.05 -22.48 9.53
N THR A 731 -14.29 -22.97 9.32
CA THR A 731 -15.53 -22.70 10.06
C THR A 731 -15.54 -23.08 11.54
N ASP A 732 -14.76 -24.05 11.98
CA ASP A 732 -14.71 -24.56 13.36
C ASP A 732 -13.52 -24.00 14.15
N ALA A 733 -12.42 -23.66 13.48
CA ALA A 733 -11.34 -22.83 14.04
C ALA A 733 -11.81 -21.38 14.31
N LEU A 734 -12.93 -21.00 13.68
CA LEU A 734 -13.74 -19.81 13.89
C LEU A 734 -15.15 -20.17 14.39
N GLY A 735 -15.30 -21.38 14.95
CA GLY A 735 -16.57 -21.97 15.34
C GLY A 735 -17.17 -21.31 16.57
N ASP A 736 -18.47 -21.53 16.80
CA ASP A 736 -19.27 -20.87 17.84
C ASP A 736 -18.76 -21.08 19.28
N SER A 737 -17.76 -21.95 19.45
CA SER A 737 -17.11 -22.33 20.69
C SER A 737 -15.70 -21.75 20.89
N VAL A 738 -15.07 -21.15 19.88
CA VAL A 738 -13.68 -20.63 19.95
C VAL A 738 -13.65 -19.26 20.61
N ILE A 739 -12.79 -19.08 21.62
CA ILE A 739 -12.68 -17.88 22.45
C ILE A 739 -11.42 -17.10 22.06
N GLY A 740 -11.58 -15.82 21.71
CA GLY A 740 -10.47 -14.92 21.38
C GLY A 740 -9.71 -14.39 22.62
N PRO A 741 -8.63 -13.61 22.41
CA PRO A 741 -7.77 -13.09 23.49
C PRO A 741 -8.50 -12.23 24.54
N SER A 742 -9.72 -11.76 24.22
CA SER A 742 -10.62 -10.98 25.07
C SER A 742 -11.59 -11.79 25.93
N GLY A 743 -11.63 -13.12 25.79
CA GLY A 743 -12.62 -13.98 26.48
C GLY A 743 -13.96 -14.11 25.77
N SER A 744 -14.15 -13.44 24.63
CA SER A 744 -15.39 -13.48 23.82
C SER A 744 -15.33 -14.52 22.69
N ARG A 745 -16.48 -15.12 22.37
CA ARG A 745 -16.61 -16.17 21.32
C ARG A 745 -16.60 -15.58 19.91
N TYR A 746 -15.92 -16.26 18.98
CA TYR A 746 -15.76 -15.82 17.59
C TYR A 746 -17.09 -15.71 16.80
N ALA A 747 -18.12 -16.48 17.15
CA ALA A 747 -19.45 -16.39 16.54
C ALA A 747 -20.09 -14.98 16.62
N LEU A 748 -19.79 -14.21 17.67
CA LEU A 748 -20.35 -12.87 17.83
C LEU A 748 -19.83 -11.89 16.77
N VAL A 749 -18.61 -12.10 16.28
CA VAL A 749 -17.97 -11.29 15.22
C VAL A 749 -18.46 -11.75 13.84
N ARG A 750 -18.52 -13.07 13.62
CA ARG A 750 -18.98 -13.66 12.36
C ARG A 750 -20.44 -13.32 12.02
N ASP A 751 -21.31 -13.26 13.03
CA ASP A 751 -22.74 -12.98 12.85
C ASP A 751 -23.07 -11.47 12.82
N GLY A 752 -22.06 -10.59 12.80
CA GLY A 752 -22.23 -9.13 12.79
C GLY A 752 -22.84 -8.55 14.08
N ARG A 753 -22.91 -9.34 15.15
CA ARG A 753 -23.44 -8.94 16.47
C ARG A 753 -22.42 -8.18 17.32
N MET A 754 -21.14 -8.21 16.95
CA MET A 754 -20.03 -7.47 17.56
C MET A 754 -19.04 -7.02 16.47
N PRO A 755 -18.67 -5.73 16.39
CA PRO A 755 -17.68 -5.23 15.43
C PRO A 755 -16.29 -5.85 15.64
N GLU A 756 -15.59 -6.23 14.56
CA GLU A 756 -14.27 -6.90 14.57
C GLU A 756 -13.20 -6.09 15.34
N PHE A 757 -13.29 -4.76 15.34
CA PHE A 757 -12.41 -3.91 16.14
C PHE A 757 -12.66 -4.03 17.66
N GLN A 758 -13.88 -4.35 18.11
CA GLN A 758 -14.18 -4.58 19.54
C GLN A 758 -13.73 -5.96 20.02
N PHE A 759 -13.63 -6.95 19.12
CA PHE A 759 -13.05 -8.27 19.42
C PHE A 759 -11.55 -8.18 19.73
N LEU A 760 -10.85 -7.30 19.00
CA LEU A 760 -9.43 -6.97 19.21
C LEU A 760 -9.22 -5.87 20.29
N ALA A 761 -10.23 -5.04 20.56
CA ALA A 761 -10.17 -3.96 21.56
C ALA A 761 -10.86 -4.30 22.89
N ALA A 762 -10.40 -5.34 23.60
CA ALA A 762 -10.76 -5.50 25.01
C ALA A 762 -9.85 -4.67 25.93
N ARG A 763 -9.96 -3.34 25.82
CA ARG A 763 -9.60 -2.42 26.92
C ARG A 763 -10.27 -1.06 26.78
N ARG A 764 -11.58 -1.00 27.02
CA ARG A 764 -12.25 0.18 27.59
C ARG A 764 -13.45 -0.24 28.43
N ALA A 765 -13.23 -0.38 29.74
CA ALA A 765 -14.19 -0.05 30.80
C ALA A 765 -13.49 -0.25 32.16
N GLY A 766 -13.24 0.86 32.88
CA GLY A 766 -12.56 0.90 34.18
C GLY A 766 -11.24 1.65 34.11
#